data_AF-A0A0F9E712-F1
#
_entry.id   AF-A0A0F9E712-F1
#
_cell.length_a   1.000
_cell.length_b   1.000
_cell.length_c   1.000
_cell.angle_alpha   90.00
_cell.angle_beta   90.00
_cell.angle_gamma   90.00
#
_symmetry.space_group_name_H-M   'P 1'
#
loop_
_entity.id
_entity.type
_entity.pdbx_description
1 polymer ?
#
loop_
_entity_poly.entity_id
_entity_poly.type
_entity_poly.pdbx_seq_one_letter_code
_entity_poly.pdbx_strand_id
1 'polypeptide(L)'
;IIMLSGSNPLDPFDYPLKKKNFFFQVGPSFPQMIKRVLDDYSPKSVAVSDNYYPQAQDKMAYELTVGRNREDNSWPMHILTEDEWRLIWNDEQAIKTSRTLLKECNAELPIGEMVKFKSKKSLIKLCQESAKEKGIDLEDRVYGHRLKREIALIKEKQFEDYFFVIADMLAYAKQHMFVGPARGSSCGSLVCYLLGITEIDPLKYGLFFERFIDINRADLPDIDIDFPDEKRNLVFDYLAKKYGNDCVARLGTVSRFKAKSTIVDVSKGLNIPPWEIADFKNAIIERPDGDARSHLCITDTFKEIIGRETLAKYPQLKIAEEIENHARHSGQHAAGVIVTAIPVHNFCSVDNRNGIAMIDLKDAEKLQLLKIDALGLRTLTIIEETLESINKPPDFLIKAPDDNKNAFKVLNSGSFAGIFQFEGAIVQELCKQIKVNSFEDMVALTSLARPGPLESGETTEYIARSSKGKIFNYPHFLFEDITKATWGVIIYQEQVMEVARNIGKLTWPQVSDLRKVMGKSLGREAFDKYWEIFEKGAKENGLEQNQIKVIWQSINEAGSYSFNRSHAVAYAMVSYWCCILKSRFPLEFAAATLRHAKDDRQSLNILRELDQSTRNMNLLINILSEPSHQPMSLG
;
A
#
# COMPACT_ATOMS: atom_id res chain seq x y z
N ILE A 1 29.20 -14.50 16.68
CA ILE A 1 30.30 -15.28 16.06
C ILE A 1 30.98 -14.34 15.07
N ILE A 2 32.30 -14.17 15.14
CA ILE A 2 33.02 -13.36 14.14
C ILE A 2 33.68 -14.36 13.18
N MET A 3 33.17 -14.45 11.96
CA MET A 3 33.77 -15.23 10.88
C MET A 3 34.58 -14.26 10.02
N LEU A 4 35.89 -14.49 9.91
CA LEU A 4 36.75 -13.73 9.00
C LEU A 4 36.93 -14.57 7.73
N SER A 5 36.31 -14.15 6.63
CA SER A 5 36.64 -14.63 5.29
C SER A 5 37.62 -13.64 4.64
N GLY A 6 38.79 -14.12 4.23
CA GLY A 6 39.80 -13.26 3.61
C GLY A 6 41.15 -13.95 3.40
N SER A 7 41.76 -13.66 2.26
CA SER A 7 43.00 -14.26 1.74
C SER A 7 44.27 -13.47 2.07
N ASN A 8 44.48 -13.07 3.34
CA ASN A 8 45.76 -12.50 3.74
C ASN A 8 46.16 -12.87 5.20
N PRO A 9 47.04 -13.87 5.39
CA PRO A 9 47.43 -14.39 6.71
C PRO A 9 48.68 -13.72 7.29
N LEU A 10 49.00 -12.45 6.96
CA LEU A 10 50.30 -11.85 7.32
C LEU A 10 50.23 -10.58 8.18
N ASP A 11 49.28 -10.49 9.12
CA ASP A 11 49.36 -9.50 10.23
C ASP A 11 49.21 -10.23 11.58
N PRO A 12 49.94 -9.84 12.64
CA PRO A 12 50.27 -10.73 13.75
C PRO A 12 49.04 -11.11 14.59
N PHE A 13 48.77 -12.42 14.55
CA PHE A 13 47.62 -13.17 15.03
C PHE A 13 47.36 -13.21 16.55
N ASP A 14 47.87 -12.29 17.36
CA ASP A 14 47.83 -12.49 18.82
C ASP A 14 46.49 -12.11 19.51
N TYR A 15 45.55 -11.48 18.79
CA TYR A 15 44.33 -10.92 19.40
C TYR A 15 43.01 -11.72 19.24
N PRO A 16 42.74 -12.50 18.16
CA PRO A 16 41.51 -13.28 18.04
C PRO A 16 41.63 -14.78 18.39
N LEU A 17 42.80 -15.40 18.26
CA LEU A 17 42.96 -16.86 18.35
C LEU A 17 42.62 -17.46 19.73
N LYS A 18 42.74 -16.65 20.80
CA LYS A 18 42.43 -17.08 22.18
C LYS A 18 40.96 -16.92 22.54
N LYS A 19 40.12 -16.34 21.66
CA LYS A 19 38.69 -16.17 21.95
C LYS A 19 37.97 -17.52 21.82
N LYS A 20 37.16 -17.87 22.83
CA LYS A 20 36.41 -19.15 22.85
C LYS A 20 35.53 -19.38 21.63
N ASN A 21 35.01 -18.30 21.03
CA ASN A 21 34.02 -18.30 19.95
C ASN A 21 34.64 -17.94 18.57
N PHE A 22 35.94 -18.15 18.42
CA PHE A 22 36.66 -17.97 17.16
C PHE A 22 36.91 -19.33 16.50
N PHE A 23 36.60 -19.42 15.20
CA PHE A 23 36.74 -20.63 14.41
C PHE A 23 37.32 -20.29 13.04
N PHE A 24 38.21 -21.14 12.54
CA PHE A 24 38.69 -21.09 11.18
C PHE A 24 37.67 -21.75 10.26
N GLN A 25 37.23 -21.00 9.26
CA GLN A 25 36.42 -21.51 8.18
C GLN A 25 37.25 -22.49 7.34
N VAL A 26 36.77 -23.72 7.17
CA VAL A 26 37.37 -24.71 6.28
C VAL A 26 36.29 -25.31 5.38
N GLY A 27 36.65 -25.70 4.16
CA GLY A 27 35.69 -26.23 3.20
C GLY A 27 36.23 -26.23 1.78
N PRO A 28 35.37 -26.50 0.77
CA PRO A 28 35.77 -26.58 -0.64
C PRO A 28 36.49 -25.33 -1.18
N SER A 29 36.16 -24.15 -0.65
CA SER A 29 36.81 -22.87 -1.01
C SER A 29 38.16 -22.64 -0.33
N PHE A 30 38.56 -23.49 0.64
CA PHE A 30 39.71 -23.25 1.49
C PHE A 30 41.04 -23.73 0.87
N PRO A 31 42.08 -22.88 0.77
CA PRO A 31 43.35 -23.27 0.18
C PRO A 31 44.06 -24.40 0.97
N GLN A 32 44.32 -25.53 0.30
CA GLN A 32 44.98 -26.69 0.93
C GLN A 32 46.36 -26.37 1.52
N MET A 33 47.09 -25.41 0.94
CA MET A 33 48.39 -24.99 1.46
C MET A 33 48.26 -24.35 2.84
N ILE A 34 47.23 -23.53 3.07
CA ILE A 34 46.97 -22.89 4.37
C ILE A 34 46.53 -23.95 5.38
N LYS A 35 45.75 -24.95 4.95
CA LYS A 35 45.33 -26.07 5.82
C LYS A 35 46.53 -26.79 6.44
N ARG A 36 47.53 -27.12 5.63
CA ARG A 36 48.76 -27.80 6.11
C ARG A 36 49.50 -26.99 7.17
N VAL A 37 49.56 -25.67 7.00
CA VAL A 37 50.17 -24.78 8.00
C VAL A 37 49.33 -24.71 9.26
N LEU A 38 48.00 -24.71 9.15
CA LEU A 38 47.10 -24.67 10.30
C LEU A 38 47.10 -25.97 11.10
N ASP A 39 47.29 -27.12 10.48
CA ASP A 39 47.36 -28.41 11.18
C ASP A 39 48.44 -28.40 12.29
N ASP A 40 49.55 -27.68 12.08
CA ASP A 40 50.62 -27.50 13.07
C ASP A 40 50.18 -26.71 14.33
N TYR A 41 49.12 -25.90 14.22
CA TYR A 41 48.61 -25.07 15.31
C TYR A 41 47.32 -25.62 15.96
N SER A 42 46.77 -26.71 15.44
CA SER A 42 45.52 -27.34 15.93
C SER A 42 44.37 -26.35 16.22
N PRO A 43 44.02 -25.45 15.28
CA PRO A 43 42.99 -24.45 15.51
C PRO A 43 41.60 -25.06 15.59
N LYS A 44 40.68 -24.36 16.27
CA LYS A 44 39.25 -24.67 16.16
C LYS A 44 38.80 -24.38 14.74
N SER A 45 38.38 -25.40 14.00
CA SER A 45 37.89 -25.28 12.63
C SER A 45 36.38 -25.55 12.55
N VAL A 46 35.71 -24.94 11.58
CA VAL A 46 34.29 -25.14 11.29
C VAL A 46 34.13 -25.37 9.78
N ALA A 47 33.42 -26.43 9.41
CA ALA A 47 33.16 -26.77 8.02
C ALA A 47 31.99 -25.93 7.48
N VAL A 48 32.21 -25.16 6.41
CA VAL A 48 31.15 -24.43 5.69
C VAL A 48 31.36 -24.50 4.18
N SER A 49 30.28 -24.36 3.41
CA SER A 49 30.33 -24.22 1.95
C SER A 49 29.76 -22.86 1.60
N ASP A 50 30.53 -22.04 0.90
CA ASP A 50 30.11 -20.72 0.44
C ASP A 50 29.13 -20.88 -0.73
N ASN A 51 27.84 -20.88 -0.41
CA ASN A 51 26.78 -21.20 -1.37
C ASN A 51 26.13 -19.93 -1.94
N TYR A 52 25.91 -19.92 -3.25
CA TYR A 52 25.30 -18.81 -4.00
C TYR A 52 23.94 -19.19 -4.59
N TYR A 53 23.68 -20.48 -4.77
CA TYR A 53 22.41 -20.99 -5.31
C TYR A 53 22.02 -22.34 -4.68
N PRO A 54 20.74 -22.77 -4.75
CA PRO A 54 20.28 -23.97 -4.05
C PRO A 54 20.82 -25.28 -4.62
N GLN A 55 20.69 -25.49 -5.93
CA GLN A 55 21.02 -26.75 -6.61
C GLN A 55 22.01 -26.54 -7.77
N ALA A 56 22.78 -27.56 -8.12
CA ALA A 56 23.78 -27.46 -9.20
C ALA A 56 23.20 -26.95 -10.54
N GLN A 57 21.95 -27.28 -10.85
CA GLN A 57 21.24 -26.87 -12.05
C GLN A 57 20.86 -25.37 -12.08
N ASP A 58 20.77 -24.72 -10.91
CA ASP A 58 20.36 -23.32 -10.76
C ASP A 58 21.50 -22.34 -11.12
N LYS A 59 22.68 -22.86 -11.47
CA LYS A 59 23.87 -22.06 -11.81
C LYS A 59 23.59 -21.03 -12.91
N MET A 60 22.83 -21.42 -13.93
CA MET A 60 22.49 -20.51 -15.03
C MET A 60 21.57 -19.38 -14.58
N ALA A 61 20.56 -19.67 -13.74
CA ALA A 61 19.70 -18.65 -13.16
C ALA A 61 20.49 -17.67 -12.30
N TYR A 62 21.43 -18.17 -11.49
CA TYR A 62 22.38 -17.35 -10.75
C TYR A 62 23.18 -16.43 -11.68
N GLU A 63 23.90 -16.98 -12.65
CA GLU A 63 24.75 -16.23 -13.59
C GLU A 63 24.00 -15.11 -14.31
N LEU A 64 22.76 -15.38 -14.74
CA LEU A 64 21.90 -14.40 -15.40
C LEU A 64 21.42 -13.31 -14.44
N THR A 65 21.18 -13.65 -13.18
CA THR A 65 20.69 -12.72 -12.16
C THR A 65 21.79 -11.76 -11.70
N VAL A 66 23.01 -12.27 -11.46
CA VAL A 66 24.15 -11.44 -11.01
C VAL A 66 24.90 -10.78 -12.16
N GLY A 67 24.82 -11.33 -13.37
CA GLY A 67 25.43 -10.80 -14.57
C GLY A 67 26.94 -10.62 -14.43
N ARG A 68 27.42 -9.38 -14.57
CA ARG A 68 28.85 -9.05 -14.49
C ARG A 68 29.46 -9.21 -13.10
N ASN A 69 28.63 -9.28 -12.06
CA ASN A 69 29.09 -9.44 -10.68
C ASN A 69 29.20 -10.92 -10.29
N ARG A 70 29.12 -11.86 -11.24
CA ARG A 70 29.25 -13.28 -10.95
C ARG A 70 30.62 -13.62 -10.39
N GLU A 71 30.62 -14.50 -9.41
CA GLU A 71 31.83 -15.20 -8.99
C GLU A 71 32.00 -16.48 -9.81
N ASP A 72 33.17 -16.60 -10.45
CA ASP A 72 33.56 -17.77 -11.24
C ASP A 72 34.58 -18.58 -10.43
N ASN A 73 34.07 -19.45 -9.54
CA ASN A 73 34.88 -20.29 -8.66
C ASN A 73 35.05 -21.72 -9.19
N SER A 74 36.18 -22.36 -8.86
CA SER A 74 36.48 -23.74 -9.28
C SER A 74 35.83 -24.82 -8.40
N TRP A 75 35.21 -24.43 -7.29
CA TRP A 75 34.49 -25.30 -6.37
C TRP A 75 32.97 -25.18 -6.57
N PRO A 76 32.17 -26.18 -6.14
CA PRO A 76 30.73 -26.08 -6.17
C PRO A 76 30.20 -24.93 -5.31
N MET A 77 29.24 -24.17 -5.85
CA MET A 77 28.59 -23.04 -5.17
C MET A 77 27.12 -23.32 -4.85
N HIS A 78 26.66 -24.57 -5.03
CA HIS A 78 25.35 -25.02 -4.57
C HIS A 78 25.39 -25.59 -3.15
N ILE A 79 24.23 -25.71 -2.51
CA ILE A 79 24.11 -26.36 -1.21
C ILE A 79 24.48 -27.85 -1.36
N LEU A 80 25.66 -28.21 -0.87
CA LEU A 80 26.19 -29.56 -0.92
C LEU A 80 25.43 -30.52 0.02
N THR A 81 25.11 -31.70 -0.50
CA THR A 81 24.65 -32.85 0.27
C THR A 81 25.78 -33.41 1.15
N GLU A 82 25.44 -34.25 2.13
CA GLU A 82 26.45 -34.89 3.00
C GLU A 82 27.42 -35.78 2.21
N ASP A 83 26.95 -36.45 1.16
CA ASP A 83 27.78 -37.29 0.30
C ASP A 83 28.74 -36.48 -0.56
N GLU A 84 28.27 -35.38 -1.17
CA GLU A 84 29.13 -34.44 -1.90
C GLU A 84 30.18 -33.83 -0.98
N TRP A 85 29.78 -33.46 0.24
CA TRP A 85 30.69 -32.97 1.28
C TRP A 85 31.81 -33.98 1.56
N ARG A 86 31.48 -35.26 1.82
CA ARG A 86 32.48 -36.30 2.09
C ARG A 86 33.43 -36.55 0.92
N LEU A 87 32.92 -36.39 -0.32
CA LEU A 87 33.72 -36.59 -1.52
C LEU A 87 34.68 -35.41 -1.78
N ILE A 88 34.25 -34.18 -1.50
CA ILE A 88 35.00 -32.96 -1.77
C ILE A 88 35.92 -32.59 -0.58
N TRP A 89 35.49 -32.87 0.65
CA TRP A 89 36.17 -32.44 1.88
C TRP A 89 35.96 -33.42 3.04
N ASN A 90 37.05 -34.05 3.51
CA ASN A 90 36.99 -35.12 4.50
C ASN A 90 37.56 -34.73 5.88
N ASP A 91 37.12 -33.60 6.44
CA ASP A 91 37.50 -33.17 7.80
C ASP A 91 36.33 -33.40 8.77
N GLU A 92 36.24 -34.61 9.33
CA GLU A 92 35.14 -35.00 10.21
C GLU A 92 35.04 -34.14 11.48
N GLN A 93 36.17 -33.63 11.99
CA GLN A 93 36.21 -32.80 13.19
C GLN A 93 35.59 -31.42 12.93
N ALA A 94 35.90 -30.80 11.80
CA ALA A 94 35.30 -29.53 11.40
C ALA A 94 33.79 -29.68 11.16
N ILE A 95 33.35 -30.77 10.53
CA ILE A 95 31.92 -31.09 10.32
C ILE A 95 31.18 -31.29 11.65
N LYS A 96 31.79 -32.03 12.58
CA LYS A 96 31.25 -32.21 13.94
C LYS A 96 31.11 -30.88 14.66
N THR A 97 32.10 -29.99 14.51
CA THR A 97 32.07 -28.65 15.09
C THR A 97 30.91 -27.82 14.54
N SER A 98 30.67 -27.83 13.23
CA SER A 98 29.51 -27.16 12.62
C SER A 98 28.19 -27.65 13.20
N ARG A 99 28.03 -28.97 13.38
CA ARG A 99 26.82 -29.58 13.99
C ARG A 99 26.64 -29.19 15.45
N THR A 100 27.73 -29.07 16.21
CA THR A 100 27.67 -28.61 17.61
C THR A 100 27.27 -27.13 17.67
N LEU A 101 27.90 -26.28 16.86
CA LEU A 101 27.58 -24.84 16.81
C LEU A 101 26.13 -24.60 16.41
N LEU A 102 25.60 -25.37 15.45
CA LEU A 102 24.19 -25.28 15.06
C LEU A 102 23.24 -25.52 16.25
N LYS A 103 23.59 -26.42 17.17
CA LYS A 103 22.80 -26.70 18.38
C LYS A 103 22.94 -25.60 19.45
N GLU A 104 24.03 -24.86 19.43
CA GLU A 104 24.30 -23.75 20.36
C GLU A 104 23.67 -22.43 19.89
N CYS A 105 23.37 -22.30 18.59
CA CYS A 105 22.71 -21.11 18.02
C CYS A 105 21.21 -21.09 18.31
N ASN A 106 20.79 -20.29 19.30
CA ASN A 106 19.40 -20.18 19.78
C ASN A 106 18.86 -18.73 19.72
N ALA A 107 19.15 -17.99 18.66
CA ALA A 107 18.70 -16.61 18.54
C ALA A 107 17.17 -16.51 18.38
N GLU A 108 16.56 -15.68 19.22
CA GLU A 108 15.15 -15.31 19.10
C GLU A 108 15.05 -13.91 18.47
N LEU A 109 14.09 -13.73 17.56
CA LEU A 109 13.86 -12.43 16.95
C LEU A 109 13.14 -11.51 17.95
N PRO A 110 13.62 -10.28 18.17
CA PRO A 110 12.99 -9.37 19.11
C PRO A 110 11.65 -8.89 18.57
N ILE A 111 10.67 -8.79 19.46
CA ILE A 111 9.33 -8.24 19.16
C ILE A 111 9.31 -6.78 19.63
N GLY A 112 8.80 -5.90 18.79
CA GLY A 112 8.63 -4.49 19.10
C GLY A 112 7.62 -4.27 20.20
N GLU A 113 7.99 -3.47 21.20
CA GLU A 113 7.04 -2.94 22.16
C GLU A 113 6.41 -1.65 21.62
N MET A 114 5.11 -1.46 21.92
CA MET A 114 4.40 -0.25 21.55
C MET A 114 4.98 0.97 22.26
N VAL A 115 5.29 2.01 21.48
CA VAL A 115 5.82 3.28 21.99
C VAL A 115 4.81 3.92 22.96
N LYS A 116 5.26 4.26 24.17
CA LYS A 116 4.40 4.87 25.19
C LYS A 116 4.24 6.37 25.00
N PHE A 117 3.00 6.83 24.94
CA PHE A 117 2.68 8.23 24.82
C PHE A 117 2.19 8.79 26.16
N LYS A 118 2.92 9.77 26.71
CA LYS A 118 2.55 10.43 27.97
C LYS A 118 1.48 11.50 27.73
N SER A 119 0.22 11.09 27.58
CA SER A 119 -0.91 12.03 27.46
C SER A 119 -1.34 12.59 28.82
N LYS A 120 -1.68 13.88 28.87
CA LYS A 120 -2.28 14.54 30.05
C LYS A 120 -3.79 14.29 30.18
N LYS A 121 -4.45 13.88 29.10
CA LYS A 121 -5.91 13.66 29.03
C LYS A 121 -6.19 12.27 28.47
N SER A 122 -7.26 11.64 28.95
CA SER A 122 -7.74 10.40 28.35
C SER A 122 -8.27 10.63 26.94
N LEU A 123 -8.27 9.58 26.12
CA LEU A 123 -8.74 9.61 24.73
C LEU A 123 -10.18 10.13 24.64
N ILE A 124 -11.06 9.62 25.51
CA ILE A 124 -12.47 10.06 25.59
C ILE A 124 -12.62 11.55 25.89
N LYS A 125 -11.76 12.11 26.75
CA LYS A 125 -11.84 13.53 27.11
C LYS A 125 -11.45 14.43 25.94
N LEU A 126 -10.43 14.04 25.18
CA LEU A 126 -10.05 14.74 23.94
C LEU A 126 -11.19 14.68 22.91
N CYS A 127 -11.81 13.52 22.72
CA CYS A 127 -12.94 13.38 21.81
C CYS A 127 -14.13 14.24 22.24
N GLN A 128 -14.43 14.33 23.54
CA GLN A 128 -15.52 15.17 24.07
C GLN A 128 -15.26 16.67 23.88
N GLU A 129 -14.01 17.11 24.05
CA GLU A 129 -13.63 18.51 23.80
C GLU A 129 -13.76 18.86 22.32
N SER A 130 -13.21 18.03 21.43
CA SER A 130 -13.31 18.21 19.98
C SER A 130 -14.75 18.12 19.46
N ALA A 131 -15.58 17.25 20.01
CA ALA A 131 -16.99 17.17 19.64
C ALA A 131 -17.71 18.50 19.89
N LYS A 132 -17.41 19.17 21.01
CA LYS A 132 -17.95 20.52 21.30
C LYS A 132 -17.46 21.56 20.28
N GLU A 133 -16.18 21.53 19.93
CA GLU A 133 -15.59 22.44 18.94
C GLU A 133 -16.19 22.25 17.53
N LYS A 134 -16.49 20.99 17.16
CA LYS A 134 -17.12 20.62 15.88
C LYS A 134 -18.65 20.74 15.88
N GLY A 135 -19.27 21.10 17.01
CA GLY A 135 -20.73 21.22 17.13
C GLY A 135 -21.46 19.87 17.11
N ILE A 136 -20.81 18.79 17.49
CA ILE A 136 -21.39 17.44 17.56
C ILE A 136 -21.99 17.23 18.95
N ASP A 137 -23.28 16.90 18.96
CA ASP A 137 -23.98 16.51 20.17
C ASP A 137 -23.67 15.05 20.50
N LEU A 138 -22.94 14.81 21.59
CA LEU A 138 -22.64 13.45 22.08
C LEU A 138 -23.75 12.88 22.98
N GLU A 139 -24.76 13.68 23.34
CA GLU A 139 -25.98 13.18 23.98
C GLU A 139 -26.94 12.55 22.97
N ASP A 140 -26.78 12.88 21.68
CA ASP A 140 -27.42 12.14 20.60
C ASP A 140 -27.06 10.64 20.68
N ARG A 141 -28.07 9.79 20.51
CA ARG A 141 -27.89 8.34 20.65
C ARG A 141 -26.96 7.78 19.59
N VAL A 142 -26.92 8.34 18.38
CA VAL A 142 -26.08 7.83 17.29
C VAL A 142 -24.61 8.14 17.57
N TYR A 143 -24.27 9.41 17.79
CA TYR A 143 -22.88 9.83 18.06
C TYR A 143 -22.37 9.30 19.41
N GLY A 144 -23.15 9.47 20.48
CA GLY A 144 -22.77 9.08 21.82
C GLY A 144 -22.54 7.56 21.95
N HIS A 145 -23.41 6.75 21.34
CA HIS A 145 -23.22 5.29 21.34
C HIS A 145 -22.04 4.86 20.48
N ARG A 146 -21.87 5.47 19.29
CA ARG A 146 -20.72 5.19 18.42
C ARG A 146 -19.40 5.46 19.14
N LEU A 147 -19.24 6.64 19.75
CA LEU A 147 -18.03 7.01 20.47
C LEU A 147 -17.73 6.06 21.63
N LYS A 148 -18.73 5.74 22.47
CA LYS A 148 -18.57 4.81 23.60
C LYS A 148 -18.08 3.44 23.14
N ARG A 149 -18.67 2.91 22.06
CA ARG A 149 -18.30 1.62 21.47
C ARG A 149 -16.87 1.62 20.94
N GLU A 150 -16.48 2.64 20.18
CA GLU A 150 -15.13 2.75 19.63
C GLU A 150 -14.06 2.85 20.73
N ILE A 151 -14.28 3.72 21.73
CA ILE A 151 -13.37 3.89 22.86
C ILE A 151 -13.22 2.58 23.65
N ALA A 152 -14.32 1.84 23.87
CA ALA A 152 -14.27 0.56 24.57
C ALA A 152 -13.38 -0.45 23.82
N LEU A 153 -13.53 -0.57 22.50
CA LEU A 153 -12.74 -1.51 21.70
C LEU A 153 -11.26 -1.10 21.61
N ILE A 154 -10.98 0.19 21.45
CA ILE A 154 -9.60 0.72 21.43
C ILE A 154 -8.90 0.41 22.75
N LYS A 155 -9.60 0.58 23.88
CA LYS A 155 -9.07 0.29 25.21
C LYS A 155 -8.85 -1.21 25.43
N GLU A 156 -9.82 -2.05 25.03
CA GLU A 156 -9.71 -3.52 25.12
C GLU A 156 -8.47 -4.04 24.37
N LYS A 157 -8.20 -3.47 23.20
CA LYS A 157 -7.03 -3.83 22.37
C LYS A 157 -5.73 -3.11 22.74
N GLN A 158 -5.75 -2.23 23.75
CA GLN A 158 -4.59 -1.44 24.18
C GLN A 158 -3.99 -0.56 23.08
N PHE A 159 -4.83 -0.02 22.18
CA PHE A 159 -4.39 0.83 21.07
C PHE A 159 -4.34 2.32 21.41
N GLU A 160 -4.57 2.72 22.67
CA GLU A 160 -4.63 4.14 23.05
C GLU A 160 -3.34 4.91 22.70
N ASP A 161 -2.17 4.33 23.01
CA ASP A 161 -0.86 4.92 22.69
C ASP A 161 -0.71 5.16 21.18
N TYR A 162 -1.22 4.26 20.34
CA TYR A 162 -1.15 4.37 18.88
C TYR A 162 -1.92 5.58 18.37
N PHE A 163 -3.16 5.76 18.83
CA PHE A 163 -3.97 6.92 18.46
C PHE A 163 -3.32 8.22 18.92
N PHE A 164 -2.69 8.25 20.10
CA PHE A 164 -1.99 9.45 20.57
C PHE A 164 -0.77 9.78 19.70
N VAL A 165 0.06 8.79 19.34
CA VAL A 165 1.22 9.01 18.47
C VAL A 165 0.79 9.62 17.13
N ILE A 166 -0.24 9.05 16.50
CA ILE A 166 -0.74 9.52 15.20
C ILE A 166 -1.40 10.91 15.32
N ALA A 167 -2.27 11.12 16.30
CA ALA A 167 -2.95 12.41 16.50
C ALA A 167 -1.97 13.54 16.78
N ASP A 168 -0.92 13.28 17.58
CA ASP A 168 0.11 14.25 17.90
C ASP A 168 0.99 14.62 16.70
N MET A 169 1.40 13.61 15.92
CA MET A 169 2.11 13.82 14.65
C MET A 169 1.28 14.67 13.69
N LEU A 170 -0.03 14.42 13.61
CA LEU A 170 -0.94 15.16 12.77
C LEU A 170 -1.23 16.57 13.26
N ALA A 171 -1.31 16.79 14.57
CA ALA A 171 -1.41 18.12 15.14
C ALA A 171 -0.21 18.98 14.76
N TYR A 172 1.01 18.41 14.77
CA TYR A 172 2.20 19.09 14.26
C TYR A 172 2.11 19.34 12.74
N ALA A 173 1.76 18.31 11.95
CA ALA A 173 1.69 18.42 10.50
C ALA A 173 0.72 19.52 10.05
N LYS A 174 -0.48 19.58 10.63
CA LYS A 174 -1.52 20.57 10.29
C LYS A 174 -1.14 22.02 10.60
N GLN A 175 -0.14 22.24 11.46
CA GLN A 175 0.41 23.58 11.71
C GLN A 175 1.41 24.03 10.64
N HIS A 176 1.98 23.10 9.87
CA HIS A 176 3.08 23.35 8.93
C HIS A 176 2.73 23.04 7.47
N MET A 177 1.70 22.22 7.25
CA MET A 177 1.25 21.83 5.93
C MET A 177 -0.22 21.44 5.87
N PHE A 178 -0.80 21.48 4.68
CA PHE A 178 -2.10 20.90 4.38
C PHE A 178 -2.01 19.38 4.51
N VAL A 179 -2.99 18.74 5.17
CA VAL A 179 -3.00 17.29 5.37
C VAL A 179 -4.25 16.71 4.73
N GLY A 180 -4.11 15.59 4.01
CA GLY A 180 -5.24 14.87 3.43
C GLY A 180 -6.20 14.32 4.49
N PRO A 181 -7.40 13.84 4.10
CA PRO A 181 -8.44 13.40 5.04
C PRO A 181 -8.16 12.04 5.72
N ALA A 182 -6.92 11.55 5.65
CA ALA A 182 -6.49 10.15 5.79
C ALA A 182 -7.19 9.22 4.78
N ARG A 183 -6.70 7.99 4.59
CA ARG A 183 -7.31 7.04 3.65
C ARG A 183 -7.43 5.63 4.24
N GLY A 184 -7.99 4.75 3.42
CA GLY A 184 -8.20 3.36 3.80
C GLY A 184 -9.44 3.25 4.69
N SER A 185 -9.40 2.37 5.68
CA SER A 185 -10.54 2.18 6.60
C SER A 185 -10.58 3.18 7.76
N SER A 186 -9.50 3.93 8.01
CA SER A 186 -9.39 4.86 9.16
C SER A 186 -10.51 5.90 9.21
N CYS A 187 -11.00 6.36 8.05
CA CYS A 187 -12.13 7.29 7.93
C CYS A 187 -13.45 6.74 8.48
N GLY A 188 -13.55 5.43 8.75
CA GLY A 188 -14.69 4.80 9.42
C GLY A 188 -14.72 5.01 10.94
N SER A 189 -13.74 5.66 11.56
CA SER A 189 -13.70 5.87 13.01
C SER A 189 -14.12 7.29 13.41
N LEU A 190 -15.11 7.38 14.30
CA LEU A 190 -15.50 8.64 14.92
C LEU A 190 -14.41 9.16 15.85
N VAL A 191 -13.66 8.26 16.50
CA VAL A 191 -12.48 8.62 17.30
C VAL A 191 -11.41 9.27 16.42
N CYS A 192 -11.10 8.71 15.24
CA CYS A 192 -10.18 9.34 14.29
C CYS A 192 -10.64 10.75 13.89
N TYR A 193 -11.92 10.92 13.56
CA TYR A 193 -12.46 12.22 13.18
C TYR A 193 -12.40 13.25 14.31
N LEU A 194 -12.75 12.87 15.54
CA LEU A 194 -12.72 13.75 16.70
C LEU A 194 -11.29 14.06 17.16
N LEU A 195 -10.32 13.17 16.96
CA LEU A 195 -8.91 13.48 17.24
C LEU A 195 -8.25 14.32 16.15
N GLY A 196 -8.98 14.63 15.06
CA GLY A 196 -8.40 15.30 13.90
C GLY A 196 -7.39 14.42 13.18
N ILE A 197 -7.55 13.09 13.23
CA ILE A 197 -6.78 12.17 12.38
C ILE A 197 -7.36 12.16 10.97
N THR A 198 -8.69 12.10 10.87
CA THR A 198 -9.44 12.19 9.61
C THR A 198 -10.22 13.51 9.56
N GLU A 199 -10.52 14.00 8.36
CA GLU A 199 -11.41 15.16 8.15
C GLU A 199 -12.84 14.76 7.75
N ILE A 200 -13.12 13.46 7.75
CA ILE A 200 -14.39 12.89 7.32
C ILE A 200 -15.20 12.46 8.53
N ASP A 201 -16.44 12.96 8.60
CA ASP A 201 -17.44 12.48 9.54
C ASP A 201 -17.97 11.10 9.09
N PRO A 202 -17.66 10.01 9.82
CA PRO A 202 -18.06 8.68 9.41
C PRO A 202 -19.58 8.47 9.47
N LEU A 203 -20.29 9.15 10.37
CA LEU A 203 -21.73 8.92 10.52
C LEU A 203 -22.51 9.60 9.41
N LYS A 204 -22.04 10.78 8.95
CA LYS A 204 -22.61 11.47 7.79
C LYS A 204 -22.56 10.62 6.52
N TYR A 205 -21.44 9.92 6.28
CA TYR A 205 -21.24 9.09 5.09
C TYR A 205 -21.45 7.60 5.35
N GLY A 206 -22.10 7.20 6.46
CA GLY A 206 -22.39 5.79 6.75
C GLY A 206 -21.16 4.86 6.73
N LEU A 207 -20.02 5.32 7.24
CA LEU A 207 -18.75 4.59 7.26
C LEU A 207 -18.61 3.72 8.51
N PHE A 208 -17.94 2.58 8.35
CA PHE A 208 -17.94 1.49 9.33
C PHE A 208 -16.65 1.41 10.14
N PHE A 209 -16.79 1.43 11.46
CA PHE A 209 -15.65 1.32 12.36
C PHE A 209 -15.07 -0.10 12.37
N GLU A 210 -15.92 -1.12 12.33
CA GLU A 210 -15.52 -2.53 12.33
C GLU A 210 -14.71 -2.91 11.07
N ARG A 211 -14.78 -2.08 10.02
CA ARG A 211 -13.93 -2.22 8.84
C ARG A 211 -12.48 -1.79 9.10
N PHE A 212 -12.30 -0.88 10.05
CA PHE A 212 -11.02 -0.35 10.52
C PHE A 212 -10.41 -1.22 11.62
N ILE A 213 -11.11 -1.33 12.76
CA ILE A 213 -10.69 -2.19 13.87
C ILE A 213 -11.64 -3.38 13.94
N ASP A 214 -11.12 -4.55 13.57
CA ASP A 214 -11.86 -5.81 13.68
C ASP A 214 -11.77 -6.35 15.11
N ILE A 215 -12.92 -6.64 15.71
CA ILE A 215 -13.03 -7.22 17.06
C ILE A 215 -12.21 -8.51 17.16
N ASN A 216 -12.13 -9.30 16.09
CA ASN A 216 -11.49 -10.61 16.08
C ASN A 216 -9.99 -10.59 15.75
N ARG A 217 -9.38 -9.41 15.53
CA ARG A 217 -7.94 -9.28 15.21
C ARG A 217 -7.18 -8.57 16.32
N ALA A 218 -5.96 -9.03 16.59
CA ALA A 218 -5.05 -8.38 17.54
C ALA A 218 -4.10 -7.37 16.87
N ASP A 219 -4.01 -7.38 15.55
CA ASP A 219 -3.07 -6.55 14.80
C ASP A 219 -3.39 -5.06 14.94
N LEU A 220 -2.34 -4.22 14.97
CA LEU A 220 -2.48 -2.77 14.94
C LEU A 220 -3.24 -2.32 13.69
N PRO A 221 -4.16 -1.35 13.82
CA PRO A 221 -4.93 -0.86 12.68
C PRO A 221 -4.09 0.10 11.83
N ASP A 222 -4.18 -0.01 10.51
CA ASP A 222 -3.39 0.82 9.59
C ASP A 222 -4.03 2.19 9.37
N ILE A 223 -3.29 3.26 9.65
CA ILE A 223 -3.72 4.65 9.38
C ILE A 223 -2.76 5.26 8.36
N ASP A 224 -3.18 5.20 7.10
CA ASP A 224 -2.48 5.83 5.98
C ASP A 224 -2.85 7.31 5.89
N ILE A 225 -1.85 8.18 5.84
CA ILE A 225 -2.07 9.62 5.68
C ILE A 225 -1.28 10.17 4.49
N ASP A 226 -1.94 11.05 3.75
CA ASP A 226 -1.36 11.78 2.64
C ASP A 226 -0.90 13.17 3.08
N PHE A 227 0.32 13.50 2.67
CA PHE A 227 0.97 14.79 2.88
C PHE A 227 1.41 15.38 1.53
N PRO A 228 1.61 16.69 1.41
CA PRO A 228 2.30 17.29 0.28
C PRO A 228 3.66 16.61 0.11
N ASP A 229 3.95 16.16 -1.11
CA ASP A 229 5.14 15.35 -1.40
C ASP A 229 6.45 16.08 -1.09
N GLU A 230 6.47 17.40 -1.20
CA GLU A 230 7.61 18.26 -0.85
C GLU A 230 7.80 18.45 0.65
N LYS A 231 6.73 18.39 1.45
CA LYS A 231 6.75 18.68 2.90
C LYS A 231 6.67 17.44 3.79
N ARG A 232 6.42 16.24 3.24
CA ARG A 232 6.27 14.99 4.03
C ARG A 232 7.47 14.68 4.95
N ASN A 233 8.69 15.11 4.59
CA ASN A 233 9.88 14.89 5.42
C ASN A 233 9.79 15.58 6.79
N LEU A 234 9.02 16.66 6.92
CA LEU A 234 8.80 17.35 8.20
C LEU A 234 8.19 16.43 9.26
N VAL A 235 7.37 15.46 8.84
CA VAL A 235 6.79 14.45 9.74
C VAL A 235 7.88 13.54 10.29
N PHE A 236 8.79 13.09 9.43
CA PHE A 236 9.91 12.26 9.83
C PHE A 236 10.81 12.98 10.82
N ASP A 237 11.19 14.23 10.52
CA ASP A 237 12.04 15.04 11.39
C ASP A 237 11.38 15.29 12.76
N TYR A 238 10.06 15.51 12.77
CA TYR A 238 9.28 15.64 14.00
C TYR A 238 9.32 14.37 14.85
N LEU A 239 9.05 13.20 14.25
CA LEU A 239 9.07 11.92 14.95
C LEU A 239 10.47 11.62 15.48
N ALA A 240 11.52 11.84 14.69
CA ALA A 240 12.91 11.63 15.08
C ALA A 240 13.32 12.55 16.25
N LYS A 241 12.92 13.83 16.21
CA LYS A 241 13.14 14.77 17.33
C LYS A 241 12.39 14.37 18.60
N LYS A 242 11.20 13.77 18.47
CA LYS A 242 10.33 13.42 19.60
C LYS A 242 10.70 12.10 20.27
N TYR A 243 11.00 11.07 19.48
CA TYR A 243 11.24 9.71 19.95
C TYR A 243 12.73 9.31 19.96
N GLY A 244 13.59 10.10 19.34
CA GLY A 244 15.03 9.82 19.21
C GLY A 244 15.39 9.44 17.77
N ASN A 245 16.53 9.97 17.27
CA ASN A 245 16.99 9.73 15.91
C ASN A 245 17.33 8.26 15.62
N ASP A 246 17.70 7.50 16.65
CA ASP A 246 18.02 6.09 16.60
C ASP A 246 16.79 5.18 16.76
N CYS A 247 15.67 5.74 17.21
CA CYS A 247 14.37 5.06 17.39
C CYS A 247 13.42 5.28 16.20
N VAL A 248 13.83 6.03 15.17
CA VAL A 248 13.03 6.31 13.98
C VAL A 248 13.86 6.02 12.74
N ALA A 249 13.31 5.24 11.81
CA ALA A 249 13.97 4.92 10.55
C ALA A 249 12.97 4.84 9.40
N ARG A 250 13.46 5.07 8.17
CA ARG A 250 12.65 4.84 6.98
C ARG A 250 12.60 3.34 6.69
N LEU A 251 11.42 2.81 6.40
CA LEU A 251 11.23 1.40 6.09
C LEU A 251 11.90 1.03 4.76
N GLY A 252 12.50 -0.16 4.69
CA GLY A 252 13.09 -0.69 3.48
C GLY A 252 12.06 -1.32 2.55
N THR A 253 12.46 -1.52 1.30
CA THR A 253 11.73 -2.37 0.34
C THR A 253 12.66 -3.35 -0.34
N VAL A 254 12.13 -4.51 -0.70
CA VAL A 254 12.81 -5.48 -1.55
C VAL A 254 12.12 -5.46 -2.91
N SER A 255 12.79 -4.91 -3.92
CA SER A 255 12.30 -5.00 -5.28
C SER A 255 12.51 -6.41 -5.82
N ARG A 256 11.59 -6.86 -6.67
CA ARG A 256 11.61 -8.19 -7.25
C ARG A 256 11.54 -8.12 -8.77
N PHE A 257 12.06 -9.15 -9.42
CA PHE A 257 11.96 -9.32 -10.87
C PHE A 257 10.50 -9.46 -11.31
N LYS A 258 9.99 -8.47 -12.05
CA LYS A 258 8.66 -8.51 -12.67
C LYS A 258 8.75 -9.16 -14.06
N ALA A 259 7.75 -9.96 -14.43
CA ALA A 259 7.72 -10.75 -15.67
C ALA A 259 8.30 -10.03 -16.91
N LYS A 260 7.80 -8.84 -17.25
CA LYS A 260 8.28 -8.04 -18.40
C LYS A 260 9.76 -7.66 -18.29
N SER A 261 10.23 -7.26 -17.11
CA SER A 261 11.64 -6.92 -16.89
C SER A 261 12.54 -8.16 -16.88
N THR A 262 12.05 -9.27 -16.30
CA THR A 262 12.76 -10.55 -16.25
C THR A 262 13.07 -11.04 -17.66
N ILE A 263 12.06 -11.06 -18.54
CA ILE A 263 12.26 -11.52 -19.93
C ILE A 263 13.30 -10.66 -20.64
N VAL A 264 13.22 -9.33 -20.52
CA VAL A 264 14.20 -8.43 -21.14
C VAL A 264 15.62 -8.71 -20.64
N ASP A 265 15.80 -8.84 -19.32
CA ASP A 265 17.12 -9.02 -18.72
C ASP A 265 17.70 -10.41 -19.03
N VAL A 266 16.88 -11.46 -18.95
CA VAL A 266 17.29 -12.84 -19.28
C VAL A 266 17.61 -12.96 -20.77
N SER A 267 16.77 -12.44 -21.66
CA SER A 267 17.05 -12.45 -23.11
C SER A 267 18.36 -11.74 -23.43
N LYS A 268 18.66 -10.62 -22.76
CA LYS A 268 19.93 -9.92 -22.92
C LYS A 268 21.11 -10.78 -22.43
N GLY A 269 21.00 -11.43 -21.28
CA GLY A 269 22.03 -12.34 -20.77
C GLY A 269 22.28 -13.54 -21.68
N LEU A 270 21.26 -13.96 -22.42
CA LEU A 270 21.31 -15.06 -23.40
C LEU A 270 21.69 -14.61 -24.82
N ASN A 271 21.98 -13.33 -25.02
CA ASN A 271 22.25 -12.72 -26.33
C ASN A 271 21.10 -12.89 -27.35
N ILE A 272 19.86 -12.94 -26.88
CA ILE A 272 18.66 -12.95 -27.72
C ILE A 272 18.29 -11.51 -28.09
N PRO A 273 18.11 -11.17 -29.37
CA PRO A 273 17.80 -9.80 -29.77
C PRO A 273 16.42 -9.30 -29.28
N PRO A 274 16.29 -8.02 -28.86
CA PRO A 274 15.04 -7.49 -28.29
C PRO A 274 13.82 -7.55 -29.22
N TRP A 275 14.01 -7.47 -30.53
CA TRP A 275 12.88 -7.54 -31.49
C TRP A 275 12.26 -8.94 -31.56
N GLU A 276 13.01 -9.98 -31.21
CA GLU A 276 12.52 -11.36 -31.27
C GLU A 276 11.68 -11.77 -30.05
N ILE A 277 11.80 -11.02 -28.96
CA ILE A 277 11.04 -11.23 -27.72
C ILE A 277 9.97 -10.16 -27.51
N ALA A 278 9.85 -9.20 -28.43
CA ALA A 278 8.93 -8.07 -28.32
C ALA A 278 7.47 -8.53 -28.23
N ASP A 279 7.07 -9.45 -29.11
CA ASP A 279 5.70 -9.96 -29.15
C ASP A 279 5.40 -10.77 -27.88
N PHE A 280 6.33 -11.62 -27.44
CA PHE A 280 6.19 -12.34 -26.16
C PHE A 280 6.02 -11.37 -24.98
N LYS A 281 6.88 -10.35 -24.88
CA LYS A 281 6.82 -9.34 -23.82
C LYS A 281 5.47 -8.61 -23.78
N ASN A 282 4.89 -8.32 -24.94
CA ASN A 282 3.59 -7.66 -25.06
C ASN A 282 2.43 -8.60 -24.74
N ALA A 283 2.61 -9.90 -24.98
CA ALA A 283 1.63 -10.95 -24.68
C ALA A 283 1.72 -11.49 -23.25
N ILE A 284 2.64 -10.97 -22.41
CA ILE A 284 2.76 -11.40 -21.00
C ILE A 284 1.40 -11.26 -20.30
N ILE A 285 0.92 -12.39 -19.80
CA ILE A 285 -0.31 -12.47 -19.02
C ILE A 285 -0.05 -11.81 -17.67
N GLU A 286 -0.75 -10.71 -17.39
CA GLU A 286 -0.70 -10.05 -16.08
C GLU A 286 -1.82 -10.60 -15.20
N ARG A 287 -1.47 -10.96 -13.97
CA ARG A 287 -2.43 -11.44 -12.96
C ARG A 287 -2.50 -10.47 -11.79
N PRO A 288 -3.66 -10.32 -11.14
CA PRO A 288 -3.77 -9.53 -9.90
C PRO A 288 -2.88 -10.12 -8.81
N ASP A 289 -2.30 -9.26 -7.96
CA ASP A 289 -1.39 -9.69 -6.87
C ASP A 289 -2.02 -10.71 -5.89
N GLY A 290 -3.35 -10.72 -5.77
CA GLY A 290 -4.09 -11.65 -4.91
C GLY A 290 -4.28 -13.06 -5.48
N ASP A 291 -3.96 -13.29 -6.75
CA ASP A 291 -3.97 -14.61 -7.37
C ASP A 291 -2.80 -15.46 -6.84
N ALA A 292 -3.05 -16.72 -6.48
CA ALA A 292 -1.99 -17.66 -6.06
C ALA A 292 -0.91 -17.86 -7.15
N ARG A 293 -1.24 -17.54 -8.41
CA ARG A 293 -0.36 -17.60 -9.58
C ARG A 293 0.16 -16.23 -10.01
N SER A 294 0.00 -15.18 -9.21
CA SER A 294 0.41 -13.80 -9.57
C SER A 294 1.89 -13.67 -9.95
N HIS A 295 2.73 -14.61 -9.52
CA HIS A 295 4.15 -14.70 -9.81
C HIS A 295 4.52 -15.76 -10.85
N LEU A 296 3.54 -16.31 -11.58
CA LEU A 296 3.73 -17.30 -12.64
C LEU A 296 3.32 -16.73 -14.01
N CYS A 297 3.50 -15.42 -14.20
CA CYS A 297 3.05 -14.73 -15.40
C CYS A 297 3.83 -15.23 -16.63
N ILE A 298 5.14 -15.44 -16.49
CA ILE A 298 5.99 -15.97 -17.56
C ILE A 298 5.58 -17.41 -17.89
N THR A 299 5.41 -18.26 -16.88
CA THR A 299 5.01 -19.66 -17.05
C THR A 299 3.65 -19.80 -17.73
N ASP A 300 2.70 -18.94 -17.40
CA ASP A 300 1.41 -18.95 -18.05
C ASP A 300 1.50 -18.47 -19.50
N THR A 301 2.29 -17.44 -19.76
CA THR A 301 2.53 -16.95 -21.12
C THR A 301 3.21 -18.01 -22.00
N PHE A 302 4.12 -18.82 -21.43
CA PHE A 302 4.75 -19.93 -22.15
C PHE A 302 3.79 -21.06 -22.57
N LYS A 303 2.60 -21.15 -21.97
CA LYS A 303 1.58 -22.13 -22.36
C LYS A 303 0.77 -21.68 -23.57
N GLU A 304 0.76 -20.39 -23.87
CA GLU A 304 0.08 -19.81 -25.03
C GLU A 304 0.88 -20.05 -26.33
N ILE A 305 0.22 -19.90 -27.48
CA ILE A 305 0.80 -20.15 -28.80
C ILE A 305 2.12 -19.39 -28.97
N ILE A 306 2.10 -18.09 -28.70
CA ILE A 306 3.25 -17.20 -28.82
C ILE A 306 4.42 -17.63 -27.91
N GLY A 307 4.11 -18.12 -26.72
CA GLY A 307 5.10 -18.60 -25.77
C GLY A 307 5.75 -19.91 -26.20
N ARG A 308 4.95 -20.85 -26.74
CA ARG A 308 5.47 -22.11 -27.28
C ARG A 308 6.37 -21.88 -28.50
N GLU A 309 5.99 -20.97 -29.40
CA GLU A 309 6.81 -20.60 -30.55
C GLU A 309 8.14 -19.96 -30.12
N THR A 310 8.09 -19.06 -29.13
CA THR A 310 9.30 -18.42 -28.56
C THR A 310 10.22 -19.47 -27.94
N LEU A 311 9.69 -20.41 -27.14
CA LEU A 311 10.48 -21.48 -26.53
C LEU A 311 11.02 -22.49 -27.54
N ALA A 312 10.30 -22.75 -28.63
CA ALA A 312 10.81 -23.62 -29.70
C ALA A 312 12.05 -23.01 -30.37
N LYS A 313 12.09 -21.68 -30.51
CA LYS A 313 13.25 -20.96 -31.05
C LYS A 313 14.37 -20.78 -30.02
N TYR A 314 14.02 -20.52 -28.76
CA TYR A 314 14.94 -20.26 -27.65
C TYR A 314 14.61 -21.09 -26.41
N PRO A 315 14.92 -22.39 -26.40
CA PRO A 315 14.61 -23.27 -25.27
C PRO A 315 15.21 -22.79 -23.93
N GLN A 316 16.39 -22.17 -23.99
CA GLN A 316 17.10 -21.61 -22.84
C GLN A 316 16.36 -20.45 -22.15
N LEU A 317 15.41 -19.80 -22.83
CA LEU A 317 14.64 -18.70 -22.25
C LEU A 317 13.72 -19.16 -21.11
N LYS A 318 13.44 -20.47 -21.04
CA LYS A 318 12.64 -21.08 -19.97
C LYS A 318 13.17 -20.78 -18.56
N ILE A 319 14.47 -20.55 -18.41
CA ILE A 319 15.09 -20.15 -17.13
C ILE A 319 14.48 -18.86 -16.53
N ALA A 320 13.82 -18.03 -17.35
CA ALA A 320 13.13 -16.84 -16.89
C ALA A 320 11.98 -17.16 -15.90
N GLU A 321 11.39 -18.35 -15.96
CA GLU A 321 10.37 -18.81 -15.00
C GLU A 321 10.94 -18.87 -13.57
N GLU A 322 12.20 -19.27 -13.42
CA GLU A 322 12.86 -19.43 -12.12
C GLU A 322 13.33 -18.10 -11.52
N ILE A 323 13.54 -17.09 -12.37
CA ILE A 323 14.01 -15.75 -11.98
C ILE A 323 12.83 -14.83 -11.63
N GLU A 324 11.63 -15.09 -12.17
CA GLU A 324 10.43 -14.31 -11.83
C GLU A 324 10.23 -14.25 -10.32
N ASN A 325 9.92 -13.05 -9.81
CA ASN A 325 9.71 -12.79 -8.39
C ASN A 325 10.93 -12.98 -7.47
N HIS A 326 12.12 -13.28 -8.00
CA HIS A 326 13.35 -13.27 -7.22
C HIS A 326 13.70 -11.85 -6.76
N ALA A 327 14.33 -11.73 -5.59
CA ALA A 327 14.75 -10.43 -5.05
C ALA A 327 15.87 -9.83 -5.91
N ARG A 328 15.81 -8.52 -6.17
CA ARG A 328 16.72 -7.84 -7.10
C ARG A 328 17.56 -6.75 -6.43
N HIS A 329 16.92 -5.77 -5.80
CA HIS A 329 17.63 -4.72 -5.08
C HIS A 329 16.85 -4.29 -3.84
N SER A 330 17.55 -3.79 -2.83
CA SER A 330 16.91 -3.07 -1.74
C SER A 330 16.57 -1.64 -2.19
N GLY A 331 15.59 -1.04 -1.53
CA GLY A 331 15.16 0.33 -1.77
C GLY A 331 14.53 0.93 -0.52
N GLN A 332 14.05 2.17 -0.65
CA GLN A 332 13.26 2.82 0.38
C GLN A 332 11.77 2.55 0.16
N HIS A 333 11.00 2.34 1.21
CA HIS A 333 9.55 2.42 1.14
C HIS A 333 9.11 3.84 0.80
N ALA A 334 8.12 3.99 -0.07
CA ALA A 334 7.68 5.30 -0.54
C ALA A 334 7.04 6.15 0.56
N ALA A 335 6.45 5.51 1.57
CA ALA A 335 5.70 6.15 2.65
C ALA A 335 6.12 5.72 4.07
N GLY A 336 6.82 4.59 4.20
CA GLY A 336 6.87 3.85 5.45
C GLY A 336 7.93 4.40 6.39
N VAL A 337 7.51 4.77 7.59
CA VAL A 337 8.38 5.15 8.70
C VAL A 337 8.13 4.16 9.85
N ILE A 338 9.21 3.65 10.44
CA ILE A 338 9.14 2.84 11.66
C ILE A 338 9.49 3.75 12.84
N VAL A 339 8.71 3.63 13.92
CA VAL A 339 9.00 4.26 15.22
C VAL A 339 9.06 3.15 16.27
N THR A 340 10.16 3.05 17.01
CA THR A 340 10.37 1.99 18.01
C THR A 340 10.57 2.57 19.41
N ALA A 341 10.28 1.78 20.46
CA ALA A 341 10.50 2.19 21.85
C ALA A 341 11.98 2.16 22.26
N ILE A 342 12.78 1.36 21.56
CA ILE A 342 14.23 1.23 21.70
C ILE A 342 14.88 1.44 20.31
N PRO A 343 16.20 1.62 20.20
CA PRO A 343 16.83 1.90 18.90
C PRO A 343 16.54 0.83 17.84
N VAL A 344 16.30 1.26 16.59
CA VAL A 344 15.89 0.42 15.45
C VAL A 344 16.92 -0.68 15.16
N HIS A 345 18.20 -0.43 15.44
CA HIS A 345 19.28 -1.39 15.21
C HIS A 345 19.18 -2.66 16.07
N ASN A 346 18.33 -2.66 17.11
CA ASN A 346 18.03 -3.87 17.88
C ASN A 346 17.14 -4.85 17.11
N PHE A 347 16.38 -4.38 16.11
CA PHE A 347 15.45 -5.21 15.33
C PHE A 347 15.99 -5.57 13.95
N CYS A 348 16.70 -4.64 13.30
CA CYS A 348 17.28 -4.85 11.97
C CYS A 348 18.48 -3.94 11.74
N SER A 349 19.29 -4.24 10.72
CA SER A 349 20.38 -3.32 10.33
C SER A 349 19.82 -2.03 9.73
N VAL A 350 20.50 -0.90 9.95
CA VAL A 350 20.15 0.40 9.34
C VAL A 350 21.31 0.86 8.47
N ASP A 351 21.04 1.21 7.21
CA ASP A 351 22.07 1.73 6.29
C ASP A 351 22.48 3.14 6.72
N ASN A 352 23.73 3.29 7.15
CA ASN A 352 24.29 4.54 7.66
C ASN A 352 24.32 5.66 6.61
N ARG A 353 24.23 5.36 5.31
CA ARG A 353 24.28 6.37 4.24
C ARG A 353 22.97 7.12 4.07
N ASN A 354 21.84 6.46 4.34
CA ASN A 354 20.51 6.97 4.02
C ASN A 354 19.47 6.80 5.17
N GLY A 355 19.84 6.14 6.27
CA GLY A 355 18.96 5.91 7.42
C GLY A 355 17.84 4.91 7.17
N ILE A 356 17.98 4.05 6.15
CA ILE A 356 16.96 3.06 5.78
C ILE A 356 17.14 1.79 6.62
N ALA A 357 16.07 1.35 7.26
CA ALA A 357 15.98 0.07 7.94
C ALA A 357 15.94 -1.07 6.91
N MET A 358 16.83 -2.04 7.04
CA MET A 358 16.96 -3.21 6.15
C MET A 358 15.94 -4.28 6.50
N ILE A 359 14.67 -3.87 6.58
CA ILE A 359 13.50 -4.71 6.85
C ILE A 359 12.35 -4.23 5.96
N ASP A 360 11.63 -5.18 5.36
CA ASP A 360 10.46 -4.85 4.55
C ASP A 360 9.19 -4.73 5.40
N LEU A 361 8.10 -4.29 4.78
CA LEU A 361 6.81 -4.11 5.44
C LEU A 361 6.32 -5.38 6.13
N LYS A 362 6.44 -6.54 5.48
CA LYS A 362 5.88 -7.80 5.99
C LYS A 362 6.65 -8.28 7.21
N ASP A 363 7.97 -8.15 7.18
CA ASP A 363 8.79 -8.56 8.31
C ASP A 363 8.70 -7.56 9.47
N ALA A 364 8.57 -6.26 9.19
CA ALA A 364 8.29 -5.26 10.23
C ALA A 364 6.95 -5.53 10.95
N GLU A 365 5.91 -5.94 10.21
CA GLU A 365 4.62 -6.36 10.79
C GLU A 365 4.75 -7.62 11.66
N LYS A 366 5.52 -8.62 11.23
CA LYS A 366 5.78 -9.82 12.04
C LYS A 366 6.51 -9.51 13.35
N LEU A 367 7.42 -8.53 13.32
CA LEU A 367 8.12 -8.04 14.50
C LEU A 367 7.27 -7.03 15.30
N GLN A 368 6.01 -6.77 14.93
CA GLN A 368 5.09 -5.84 15.60
C GLN A 368 5.66 -4.42 15.76
N LEU A 369 6.48 -3.98 14.81
CA LEU A 369 7.02 -2.62 14.83
C LEU A 369 5.91 -1.62 14.49
N LEU A 370 5.86 -0.50 15.21
CA LEU A 370 4.95 0.58 14.88
C LEU A 370 5.37 1.21 13.55
N LYS A 371 4.52 1.00 12.53
CA LYS A 371 4.64 1.62 11.21
C LYS A 371 3.71 2.82 11.11
N ILE A 372 4.18 3.84 10.40
CA ILE A 372 3.41 5.01 10.02
C ILE A 372 3.64 5.25 8.53
N ASP A 373 2.57 5.18 7.74
CA ASP A 373 2.61 5.43 6.31
C ASP A 373 2.30 6.90 6.03
N ALA A 374 3.36 7.67 5.78
CA ALA A 374 3.32 9.07 5.38
C ALA A 374 3.57 9.19 3.87
N LEU A 375 2.51 9.05 3.06
CA LEU A 375 2.62 9.12 1.61
C LEU A 375 2.72 10.58 1.15
N GLY A 376 3.60 10.83 0.17
CA GLY A 376 3.61 12.09 -0.55
C GLY A 376 2.60 12.08 -1.69
N LEU A 377 1.65 13.01 -1.69
CA LEU A 377 0.64 13.18 -2.72
C LEU A 377 0.75 14.57 -3.35
N ARG A 378 1.24 14.62 -4.60
CA ARG A 378 1.42 15.87 -5.38
C ARG A 378 0.17 16.75 -5.45
N THR A 379 -1.02 16.14 -5.46
CA THR A 379 -2.28 16.88 -5.44
C THR A 379 -2.43 17.75 -4.19
N LEU A 380 -1.95 17.29 -3.02
CA LEU A 380 -1.99 18.11 -1.80
C LEU A 380 -1.04 19.30 -1.88
N THR A 381 0.11 19.13 -2.54
CA THR A 381 1.04 20.25 -2.86
C THR A 381 0.34 21.28 -3.76
N ILE A 382 -0.37 20.84 -4.80
CA ILE A 382 -1.15 21.74 -5.68
C ILE A 382 -2.24 22.48 -4.88
N ILE A 383 -2.99 21.78 -4.02
CA ILE A 383 -4.02 22.39 -3.18
C ILE A 383 -3.42 23.43 -2.24
N GLU A 384 -2.32 23.09 -1.58
CA GLU A 384 -1.63 23.95 -0.65
C GLU A 384 -1.07 25.20 -1.31
N GLU A 385 -0.32 25.07 -2.41
CA GLU A 385 0.18 26.22 -3.17
C GLU A 385 -0.95 27.11 -3.68
N THR A 386 -2.07 26.52 -4.08
CA THR A 386 -3.25 27.30 -4.48
C THR A 386 -3.78 28.09 -3.29
N LEU A 387 -3.96 27.46 -2.12
CA LEU A 387 -4.41 28.12 -0.89
C LEU A 387 -3.47 29.25 -0.45
N GLU A 388 -2.17 29.03 -0.51
CA GLU A 388 -1.13 30.03 -0.21
C GLU A 388 -1.24 31.22 -1.18
N SER A 389 -1.39 30.98 -2.48
CA SER A 389 -1.50 32.04 -3.49
C SER A 389 -2.74 32.93 -3.33
N ILE A 390 -3.85 32.36 -2.84
CA ILE A 390 -5.11 33.10 -2.56
C ILE A 390 -5.21 33.57 -1.10
N ASN A 391 -4.15 33.37 -0.30
CA ASN A 391 -4.07 33.71 1.12
C ASN A 391 -5.27 33.18 1.94
N LYS A 392 -5.58 31.88 1.78
CA LYS A 392 -6.64 31.18 2.53
C LYS A 392 -6.07 30.08 3.42
N PRO A 393 -6.57 29.91 4.65
CA PRO A 393 -6.16 28.80 5.51
C PRO A 393 -6.75 27.47 5.00
N PRO A 394 -6.17 26.32 5.39
CA PRO A 394 -6.71 24.98 5.11
C PRO A 394 -8.20 24.81 5.43
N ASP A 395 -8.65 25.44 6.53
CA ASP A 395 -10.04 25.47 6.97
C ASP A 395 -11.04 25.94 5.90
N PHE A 396 -10.59 26.73 4.92
CA PHE A 396 -11.41 27.17 3.79
C PHE A 396 -11.98 25.99 2.97
N LEU A 397 -11.20 24.90 2.83
CA LEU A 397 -11.61 23.70 2.10
C LEU A 397 -12.18 22.64 3.03
N ILE A 398 -11.56 22.43 4.20
CA ILE A 398 -11.98 21.39 5.17
C ILE A 398 -13.41 21.65 5.66
N LYS A 399 -13.80 22.91 5.86
CA LYS A 399 -15.14 23.31 6.30
C LYS A 399 -16.10 23.61 5.14
N ALA A 400 -15.71 23.36 3.89
CA ALA A 400 -16.58 23.60 2.77
C ALA A 400 -17.79 22.64 2.81
N PRO A 401 -19.02 23.15 2.56
CA PRO A 401 -20.19 22.28 2.37
C PRO A 401 -19.95 21.32 1.23
N ASP A 402 -20.46 20.09 1.34
CA ASP A 402 -20.30 19.02 0.36
C ASP A 402 -21.37 19.03 -0.75
N ASP A 403 -22.15 20.11 -0.87
CA ASP A 403 -23.21 20.30 -1.86
C ASP A 403 -22.95 21.48 -2.81
N ASN A 404 -21.72 21.99 -2.84
CA ASN A 404 -21.32 23.10 -3.71
C ASN A 404 -21.50 22.77 -5.21
N LYS A 405 -22.59 23.28 -5.79
CA LYS A 405 -22.97 23.10 -7.19
C LYS A 405 -21.90 23.56 -8.18
N ASN A 406 -21.11 24.57 -7.85
CA ASN A 406 -20.04 25.05 -8.74
C ASN A 406 -18.90 24.04 -8.84
N ALA A 407 -18.60 23.31 -7.76
CA ALA A 407 -17.61 22.24 -7.78
C ALA A 407 -18.07 21.10 -8.71
N PHE A 408 -19.33 20.67 -8.62
CA PHE A 408 -19.85 19.62 -9.52
C PHE A 408 -19.94 20.09 -10.98
N LYS A 409 -20.19 21.39 -11.21
CA LYS A 409 -20.22 21.97 -12.56
C LYS A 409 -18.89 21.79 -13.30
N VAL A 410 -17.75 21.81 -12.61
CA VAL A 410 -16.42 21.57 -13.19
C VAL A 410 -16.35 20.19 -13.89
N LEU A 411 -16.84 19.15 -13.23
CA LEU A 411 -16.88 17.80 -13.80
C LEU A 411 -17.89 17.72 -14.95
N ASN A 412 -19.07 18.30 -14.76
CA ASN A 412 -20.12 18.30 -15.78
C ASN A 412 -19.78 19.12 -17.03
N SER A 413 -18.86 20.09 -16.94
CA SER A 413 -18.37 20.86 -18.09
C SER A 413 -17.22 20.16 -18.84
N GLY A 414 -16.78 18.99 -18.37
CA GLY A 414 -15.66 18.26 -18.96
C GLY A 414 -14.28 18.85 -18.60
N SER A 415 -14.20 19.69 -17.56
CA SER A 415 -12.97 20.39 -17.17
C SER A 415 -12.16 19.56 -16.17
N PHE A 416 -11.55 18.47 -16.64
CA PHE A 416 -10.93 17.45 -15.79
C PHE A 416 -9.44 17.68 -15.50
N ALA A 417 -8.75 18.53 -16.25
CA ALA A 417 -7.31 18.74 -16.06
C ALA A 417 -6.97 19.22 -14.63
N GLY A 418 -6.05 18.55 -13.95
CA GLY A 418 -5.67 18.84 -12.57
C GLY A 418 -6.64 18.30 -11.51
N ILE A 419 -7.78 17.71 -11.88
CA ILE A 419 -8.71 17.13 -10.92
C ILE A 419 -8.27 15.70 -10.57
N PHE A 420 -7.85 15.51 -9.32
CA PHE A 420 -7.40 14.22 -8.81
C PHE A 420 -8.40 13.10 -9.07
N GLN A 421 -7.93 11.94 -9.53
CA GLN A 421 -8.71 10.78 -9.99
C GLN A 421 -9.63 10.97 -11.20
N PHE A 422 -9.89 12.18 -11.69
CA PHE A 422 -10.81 12.43 -12.82
C PHE A 422 -10.10 12.65 -14.17
N GLU A 423 -8.76 12.58 -14.22
CA GLU A 423 -7.99 12.70 -15.47
C GLU A 423 -8.02 11.45 -16.37
N GLY A 424 -8.46 10.30 -15.84
CA GLY A 424 -8.47 9.04 -16.59
C GLY A 424 -9.57 9.00 -17.66
N ALA A 425 -9.28 8.43 -18.84
CA ALA A 425 -10.23 8.39 -19.95
C ALA A 425 -11.57 7.70 -19.59
N ILE A 426 -11.52 6.62 -18.80
CA ILE A 426 -12.71 5.86 -18.36
C ILE A 426 -13.64 6.74 -17.53
N VAL A 427 -13.11 7.36 -16.46
CA VAL A 427 -13.93 8.18 -15.56
C VAL A 427 -14.47 9.43 -16.26
N GLN A 428 -13.71 10.02 -17.19
CA GLN A 428 -14.19 11.13 -18.01
C GLN A 428 -15.36 10.73 -18.88
N GLU A 429 -15.33 9.54 -19.47
CA GLU A 429 -16.43 9.03 -20.28
C GLU A 429 -17.67 8.74 -19.43
N LEU A 430 -17.50 8.19 -18.22
CA LEU A 430 -18.60 8.02 -17.27
C LEU A 430 -19.22 9.35 -16.84
N CYS A 431 -18.41 10.39 -16.62
CA CYS A 431 -18.89 11.73 -16.29
C CYS A 431 -19.70 12.38 -17.43
N LYS A 432 -19.50 11.98 -18.69
CA LYS A 432 -20.33 12.45 -19.81
C LYS A 432 -21.70 11.78 -19.84
N GLN A 433 -21.78 10.55 -19.33
CA GLN A 433 -23.01 9.76 -19.30
C GLN A 433 -23.86 10.03 -18.05
N ILE A 434 -23.22 10.43 -16.95
CA ILE A 434 -23.87 10.73 -15.67
C ILE A 434 -23.58 12.16 -15.26
N LYS A 435 -24.64 12.95 -15.03
CA LYS A 435 -24.50 14.27 -14.44
C LYS A 435 -24.19 14.16 -12.95
N VAL A 436 -23.04 14.70 -12.53
CA VAL A 436 -22.64 14.79 -11.12
C VAL A 436 -23.46 15.88 -10.44
N ASN A 437 -24.33 15.53 -9.50
CA ASN A 437 -25.16 16.51 -8.78
C ASN A 437 -24.91 16.52 -7.27
N SER A 438 -24.18 15.54 -6.76
CA SER A 438 -23.88 15.36 -5.34
C SER A 438 -22.46 14.86 -5.12
N PHE A 439 -21.98 14.94 -3.88
CA PHE A 439 -20.70 14.35 -3.50
C PHE A 439 -20.71 12.82 -3.64
N GLU A 440 -21.83 12.16 -3.29
CA GLU A 440 -21.99 10.70 -3.45
C GLU A 440 -21.82 10.24 -4.91
N ASP A 441 -22.24 11.06 -5.90
CA ASP A 441 -21.98 10.76 -7.31
C ASP A 441 -20.48 10.70 -7.62
N MET A 442 -19.66 11.57 -7.01
CA MET A 442 -18.20 11.55 -7.18
C MET A 442 -17.58 10.29 -6.56
N VAL A 443 -18.05 9.90 -5.37
CA VAL A 443 -17.63 8.67 -4.67
C VAL A 443 -17.96 7.43 -5.51
N ALA A 444 -19.17 7.37 -6.08
CA ALA A 444 -19.61 6.26 -6.91
C ALA A 444 -18.84 6.20 -8.24
N LEU A 445 -18.66 7.32 -8.93
CA LEU A 445 -17.95 7.35 -10.22
C LEU A 445 -16.51 6.87 -10.13
N THR A 446 -15.77 7.34 -9.12
CA THR A 446 -14.39 6.89 -8.89
C THR A 446 -14.32 5.40 -8.52
N SER A 447 -15.34 4.89 -7.84
CA SER A 447 -15.46 3.47 -7.48
C SER A 447 -15.88 2.58 -8.67
N LEU A 448 -16.67 3.09 -9.62
CA LEU A 448 -17.13 2.35 -10.79
C LEU A 448 -16.15 2.40 -11.98
N ALA A 449 -15.27 3.39 -12.05
CA ALA A 449 -14.29 3.58 -13.13
C ALA A 449 -13.13 2.55 -13.10
N ARG A 450 -13.44 1.26 -13.05
CA ARG A 450 -12.51 0.13 -12.98
C ARG A 450 -12.93 -0.98 -13.96
N PRO A 451 -11.99 -1.80 -14.48
CA PRO A 451 -12.32 -2.85 -15.45
C PRO A 451 -13.42 -3.82 -14.98
N GLY A 452 -13.34 -4.31 -13.73
CA GLY A 452 -14.32 -5.27 -13.19
C GLY A 452 -15.78 -4.78 -13.17
N PRO A 453 -16.08 -3.63 -12.54
CA PRO A 453 -17.43 -3.03 -12.58
C PRO A 453 -17.94 -2.67 -13.99
N LEU A 454 -17.05 -2.48 -14.97
CA LEU A 454 -17.44 -2.24 -16.37
C LEU A 454 -17.83 -3.55 -17.06
N GLU A 455 -17.07 -4.63 -16.83
CA GLU A 455 -17.30 -5.95 -17.42
C GLU A 455 -18.52 -6.67 -16.81
N SER A 456 -18.76 -6.49 -15.50
CA SER A 456 -19.90 -7.09 -14.79
C SER A 456 -21.25 -6.42 -15.08
N GLY A 457 -21.26 -5.24 -15.71
CA GLY A 457 -22.48 -4.49 -16.01
C GLY A 457 -23.00 -3.61 -14.87
N GLU A 458 -22.39 -3.64 -13.69
CA GLU A 458 -22.74 -2.76 -12.54
C GLU A 458 -22.75 -1.28 -12.92
N THR A 459 -21.72 -0.86 -13.68
CA THR A 459 -21.60 0.53 -14.13
C THR A 459 -22.74 0.91 -15.07
N THR A 460 -23.07 0.03 -16.02
CA THR A 460 -24.18 0.24 -16.97
C THR A 460 -25.51 0.36 -16.23
N GLU A 461 -25.72 -0.48 -15.21
CA GLU A 461 -26.91 -0.44 -14.40
C GLU A 461 -27.01 0.84 -13.57
N TYR A 462 -25.91 1.26 -12.94
CA TYR A 462 -25.84 2.53 -12.23
C TYR A 462 -26.17 3.71 -13.14
N ILE A 463 -25.58 3.77 -14.34
CA ILE A 463 -25.89 4.79 -15.35
C ILE A 463 -27.37 4.76 -15.70
N ALA A 464 -27.94 3.58 -15.99
CA ALA A 464 -29.33 3.45 -16.40
C ALA A 464 -30.33 3.91 -15.33
N ARG A 465 -30.03 3.67 -14.05
CA ARG A 465 -30.88 4.04 -12.92
C ARG A 465 -30.73 5.52 -12.54
N SER A 466 -29.49 6.04 -12.50
CA SER A 466 -29.19 7.44 -12.16
C SER A 466 -29.62 8.44 -13.25
N SER A 467 -29.36 8.14 -14.53
CA SER A 467 -29.58 9.10 -15.64
C SER A 467 -31.03 9.23 -16.08
N LYS A 468 -31.86 8.20 -15.90
CA LYS A 468 -33.23 8.15 -16.44
C LYS A 468 -34.31 8.51 -15.43
N GLY A 469 -33.98 8.74 -14.16
CA GLY A 469 -34.99 8.87 -13.10
C GLY A 469 -36.00 7.72 -13.10
N LYS A 470 -35.61 6.55 -13.66
CA LYS A 470 -36.48 5.38 -13.71
C LYS A 470 -36.76 5.00 -12.27
N ILE A 471 -38.04 4.82 -11.96
CA ILE A 471 -38.48 4.23 -10.69
C ILE A 471 -37.91 2.81 -10.67
N PHE A 472 -36.76 2.64 -10.03
CA PHE A 472 -36.22 1.34 -9.72
C PHE A 472 -37.02 0.82 -8.54
N ASN A 473 -37.76 -0.26 -8.77
CA ASN A 473 -38.45 -0.95 -7.69
C ASN A 473 -37.41 -1.77 -6.94
N TYR A 474 -37.05 -1.30 -5.73
CA TYR A 474 -36.18 -2.06 -4.85
C TYR A 474 -36.84 -3.40 -4.51
N PRO A 475 -36.06 -4.49 -4.40
CA PRO A 475 -36.59 -5.78 -4.01
C PRO A 475 -37.26 -5.74 -2.63
N HIS A 476 -36.78 -4.88 -1.72
CA HIS A 476 -37.31 -4.73 -0.37
C HIS A 476 -36.88 -3.38 0.24
N PHE A 477 -37.67 -2.80 1.16
CA PHE A 477 -37.36 -1.50 1.78
C PHE A 477 -36.04 -1.52 2.57
N LEU A 478 -35.73 -2.61 3.28
CA LEU A 478 -34.42 -2.77 3.96
C LEU A 478 -33.24 -2.71 3.00
N PHE A 479 -33.43 -3.15 1.75
CA PHE A 479 -32.40 -3.08 0.73
C PHE A 479 -32.30 -1.66 0.16
N GLU A 480 -33.43 -0.98 -0.01
CA GLU A 480 -33.48 0.44 -0.37
C GLU A 480 -32.68 1.28 0.63
N ASP A 481 -32.93 1.12 1.94
CA ASP A 481 -32.25 1.91 2.97
C ASP A 481 -30.71 1.85 2.86
N ILE A 482 -30.17 0.70 2.45
CA ILE A 482 -28.72 0.46 2.31
C ILE A 482 -28.17 0.98 0.96
N THR A 483 -28.96 0.87 -0.12
CA THR A 483 -28.50 1.08 -1.49
C THR A 483 -29.07 2.32 -2.16
N LYS A 484 -29.84 3.13 -1.43
CA LYS A 484 -30.47 4.35 -1.95
C LYS A 484 -29.47 5.34 -2.54
N ALA A 485 -28.34 5.54 -1.86
CA ALA A 485 -27.27 6.44 -2.32
C ALA A 485 -26.62 5.95 -3.62
N THR A 486 -26.76 4.67 -3.95
CA THR A 486 -26.19 4.03 -5.14
C THR A 486 -27.26 3.50 -6.10
N TRP A 487 -28.47 4.04 -6.02
CA TRP A 487 -29.60 3.68 -6.88
C TRP A 487 -29.90 2.17 -6.93
N GLY A 488 -29.74 1.47 -5.81
CA GLY A 488 -29.99 0.02 -5.73
C GLY A 488 -28.85 -0.87 -6.22
N VAL A 489 -27.70 -0.31 -6.60
CA VAL A 489 -26.53 -1.07 -7.06
C VAL A 489 -25.56 -1.22 -5.89
N ILE A 490 -25.06 -2.42 -5.63
CA ILE A 490 -24.05 -2.64 -4.59
C ILE A 490 -22.69 -2.27 -5.18
N ILE A 491 -22.11 -1.16 -4.71
CA ILE A 491 -20.79 -0.67 -5.16
C ILE A 491 -19.74 -0.92 -4.08
N TYR A 492 -20.16 -0.89 -2.80
CA TYR A 492 -19.24 -0.85 -1.67
C TYR A 492 -19.24 -2.13 -0.84
N GLN A 493 -18.08 -2.46 -0.27
CA GLN A 493 -17.91 -3.55 0.69
C GLN A 493 -18.80 -3.33 1.92
N GLU A 494 -18.90 -2.09 2.39
CA GLU A 494 -19.76 -1.71 3.52
C GLU A 494 -21.23 -2.02 3.25
N GLN A 495 -21.72 -1.84 2.01
CA GLN A 495 -23.09 -2.20 1.64
C GLN A 495 -23.32 -3.70 1.69
N VAL A 496 -22.35 -4.50 1.22
CA VAL A 496 -22.42 -5.97 1.35
C VAL A 496 -22.47 -6.37 2.83
N MET A 497 -21.65 -5.75 3.67
CA MET A 497 -21.66 -5.99 5.11
C MET A 497 -23.01 -5.63 5.75
N GLU A 498 -23.62 -4.51 5.36
CA GLU A 498 -24.95 -4.09 5.82
C GLU A 498 -26.04 -5.06 5.38
N VAL A 499 -26.06 -5.47 4.12
CA VAL A 499 -27.06 -6.42 3.60
C VAL A 499 -26.92 -7.74 4.34
N ALA A 500 -25.70 -8.27 4.47
CA ALA A 500 -25.44 -9.51 5.20
C ALA A 500 -25.89 -9.43 6.67
N ARG A 501 -25.64 -8.29 7.35
CA ARG A 501 -25.97 -8.12 8.77
C ARG A 501 -27.44 -7.82 9.01
N ASN A 502 -27.99 -6.82 8.33
CA ASN A 502 -29.33 -6.29 8.62
C ASN A 502 -30.42 -7.12 7.96
N ILE A 503 -30.19 -7.60 6.73
CA ILE A 503 -31.14 -8.44 5.99
C ILE A 503 -30.89 -9.93 6.30
N GLY A 504 -29.64 -10.38 6.20
CA GLY A 504 -29.28 -11.79 6.43
C GLY A 504 -29.12 -12.20 7.90
N LYS A 505 -29.12 -11.26 8.85
CA LYS A 505 -28.87 -11.48 10.29
C LYS A 505 -27.53 -12.19 10.62
N LEU A 506 -26.55 -12.16 9.72
CA LEU A 506 -25.23 -12.74 9.97
C LEU A 506 -24.56 -12.09 11.19
N THR A 507 -23.81 -12.85 11.97
CA THR A 507 -23.03 -12.35 13.11
C THR A 507 -21.82 -11.53 12.64
N TRP A 508 -21.27 -10.68 13.51
CA TRP A 508 -20.07 -9.88 13.17
C TRP A 508 -18.87 -10.72 12.70
N PRO A 509 -18.53 -11.88 13.31
CA PRO A 509 -17.50 -12.76 12.77
C PRO A 509 -17.78 -13.21 11.34
N GLN A 510 -19.02 -13.63 11.05
CA GLN A 510 -19.42 -14.07 9.71
C GLN A 510 -19.35 -12.92 8.68
N VAL A 511 -19.75 -11.72 9.06
CA VAL A 511 -19.65 -10.52 8.21
C VAL A 511 -18.18 -10.16 7.95
N SER A 512 -17.30 -10.27 8.95
CA SER A 512 -15.87 -10.05 8.75
C SER A 512 -15.25 -11.10 7.82
N ASP A 513 -15.69 -12.35 7.90
CA ASP A 513 -15.23 -13.41 6.99
C ASP A 513 -15.71 -13.17 5.55
N LEU A 514 -16.98 -12.80 5.33
CA LEU A 514 -17.47 -12.35 4.02
C LEU A 514 -16.63 -11.19 3.46
N ARG A 515 -16.22 -10.25 4.31
CA ARG A 515 -15.32 -9.18 3.91
C ARG A 515 -13.94 -9.70 3.47
N LYS A 516 -13.38 -10.71 4.12
CA LYS A 516 -12.11 -11.32 3.68
C LYS A 516 -12.27 -12.01 2.33
N VAL A 517 -13.40 -12.67 2.12
CA VAL A 517 -13.75 -13.28 0.83
C VAL A 517 -13.77 -12.21 -0.27
N MET A 518 -14.40 -11.06 -0.03
CA MET A 518 -14.38 -9.90 -0.93
C MET A 518 -12.97 -9.38 -1.16
N GLY A 519 -12.23 -9.09 -0.09
CA GLY A 519 -10.91 -8.44 -0.16
C GLY A 519 -9.83 -9.30 -0.82
N LYS A 520 -10.02 -10.63 -0.86
CA LYS A 520 -9.12 -11.57 -1.55
C LYS A 520 -9.69 -12.04 -2.89
N SER A 521 -10.86 -11.54 -3.31
CA SER A 521 -11.54 -11.94 -4.55
C SER A 521 -11.64 -13.47 -4.70
N LEU A 522 -12.01 -14.18 -3.63
CA LEU A 522 -12.03 -15.67 -3.61
C LEU A 522 -13.17 -16.29 -4.44
N GLY A 523 -13.96 -15.47 -5.12
CA GLY A 523 -15.04 -15.90 -6.01
C GLY A 523 -16.29 -16.39 -5.30
N ARG A 524 -17.27 -16.78 -6.12
CA ARG A 524 -18.65 -17.10 -5.70
C ARG A 524 -18.76 -18.27 -4.72
N GLU A 525 -17.95 -19.32 -4.90
CA GLU A 525 -18.00 -20.52 -4.06
C GLU A 525 -17.73 -20.22 -2.57
N ALA A 526 -16.92 -19.20 -2.30
CA ALA A 526 -16.64 -18.78 -0.93
C ALA A 526 -17.81 -18.03 -0.29
N PHE A 527 -18.60 -17.29 -1.08
CA PHE A 527 -19.83 -16.63 -0.62
C PHE A 527 -20.95 -17.63 -0.36
N ASP A 528 -21.14 -18.60 -1.25
CA ASP A 528 -22.26 -19.55 -1.19
C ASP A 528 -22.30 -20.37 0.11
N LYS A 529 -21.17 -20.47 0.84
CA LYS A 529 -21.11 -21.04 2.20
C LYS A 529 -22.02 -20.33 3.22
N TYR A 530 -22.38 -19.08 2.96
CA TYR A 530 -23.22 -18.26 3.84
C TYR A 530 -24.68 -18.15 3.35
N TRP A 531 -25.02 -18.77 2.22
CA TRP A 531 -26.35 -18.69 1.61
C TRP A 531 -27.46 -19.13 2.58
N GLU A 532 -27.34 -20.31 3.21
CA GLU A 532 -28.40 -20.85 4.07
C GLU A 532 -28.67 -19.95 5.29
N ILE A 533 -27.61 -19.37 5.86
CA ILE A 533 -27.69 -18.46 7.01
C ILE A 533 -28.37 -17.16 6.57
N PHE A 534 -27.94 -16.61 5.44
CA PHE A 534 -28.50 -15.40 4.87
C PHE A 534 -29.98 -15.57 4.54
N GLU A 535 -30.34 -16.65 3.86
CA GLU A 535 -31.71 -16.97 3.46
C GLU A 535 -32.62 -17.08 4.69
N LYS A 536 -32.18 -17.79 5.73
CA LYS A 536 -32.94 -17.91 6.98
C LYS A 536 -33.18 -16.55 7.63
N GLY A 537 -32.12 -15.75 7.79
CA GLY A 537 -32.25 -14.42 8.40
C GLY A 537 -33.13 -13.47 7.59
N ALA A 538 -33.04 -13.53 6.26
CA ALA A 538 -33.87 -12.72 5.37
C ALA A 538 -35.35 -13.12 5.42
N LYS A 539 -35.66 -14.42 5.51
CA LYS A 539 -37.04 -14.90 5.74
C LYS A 539 -37.60 -14.41 7.08
N GLU A 540 -36.78 -14.41 8.14
CA GLU A 540 -37.19 -13.86 9.44
C GLU A 540 -37.43 -12.34 9.40
N ASN A 541 -36.82 -11.63 8.46
CA ASN A 541 -37.08 -10.21 8.19
C ASN A 541 -38.28 -9.98 7.25
N GLY A 542 -38.99 -11.04 6.84
CA GLY A 542 -40.21 -10.95 6.04
C GLY A 542 -39.99 -10.92 4.53
N LEU A 543 -38.78 -11.20 4.04
CA LEU A 543 -38.52 -11.21 2.59
C LEU A 543 -39.03 -12.49 1.94
N GLU A 544 -39.62 -12.35 0.75
CA GLU A 544 -40.03 -13.47 -0.09
C GLU A 544 -38.82 -14.12 -0.79
N GLN A 545 -38.94 -15.42 -1.11
CA GLN A 545 -37.85 -16.19 -1.71
C GLN A 545 -37.23 -15.53 -2.95
N ASN A 546 -38.06 -14.91 -3.80
CA ASN A 546 -37.57 -14.25 -5.00
C ASN A 546 -36.73 -13.00 -4.66
N GLN A 547 -37.17 -12.19 -3.68
CA GLN A 547 -36.43 -11.02 -3.21
C GLN A 547 -35.08 -11.43 -2.63
N ILE A 548 -35.05 -12.48 -1.81
CA ILE A 548 -33.82 -13.02 -1.21
C ILE A 548 -32.81 -13.42 -2.29
N LYS A 549 -33.26 -14.15 -3.33
CA LYS A 549 -32.40 -14.58 -4.43
C LYS A 549 -31.81 -13.39 -5.19
N VAL A 550 -32.62 -12.38 -5.50
CA VAL A 550 -32.15 -11.16 -6.21
C VAL A 550 -31.09 -10.41 -5.38
N ILE A 551 -31.34 -10.23 -4.08
CA ILE A 551 -30.40 -9.55 -3.19
C ILE A 551 -29.09 -10.33 -3.05
N TRP A 552 -29.17 -11.66 -2.91
CA TRP A 552 -27.97 -12.50 -2.82
C TRP A 552 -27.17 -12.55 -4.11
N GLN A 553 -27.84 -12.56 -5.26
CA GLN A 553 -27.17 -12.46 -6.55
C GLN A 553 -26.40 -11.14 -6.65
N SER A 554 -27.01 -10.03 -6.23
CA SER A 554 -26.35 -8.72 -6.18
C SER A 554 -25.10 -8.73 -5.28
N ILE A 555 -25.14 -9.44 -4.14
CA ILE A 555 -23.96 -9.63 -3.27
C ILE A 555 -22.87 -10.41 -3.97
N ASN A 556 -23.19 -11.49 -4.68
CA ASN A 556 -22.20 -12.33 -5.36
C ASN A 556 -21.52 -11.61 -6.52
N GLU A 557 -22.28 -10.85 -7.30
CA GLU A 557 -21.78 -10.05 -8.42
C GLU A 557 -20.83 -8.97 -7.90
N ALA A 558 -21.26 -8.20 -6.89
CA ALA A 558 -20.45 -7.17 -6.25
C ALA A 558 -19.28 -7.73 -5.43
N GLY A 559 -19.38 -8.96 -4.94
CA GLY A 559 -18.40 -9.56 -4.03
C GLY A 559 -16.97 -9.60 -4.59
N SER A 560 -16.84 -9.66 -5.91
CA SER A 560 -15.53 -9.69 -6.58
C SER A 560 -14.95 -8.30 -6.87
N TYR A 561 -15.80 -7.26 -6.94
CA TYR A 561 -15.43 -5.94 -7.46
C TYR A 561 -15.77 -4.76 -6.54
N SER A 562 -16.49 -5.01 -5.45
CA SER A 562 -16.90 -4.00 -4.47
C SER A 562 -15.71 -3.25 -3.87
N PHE A 563 -15.90 -1.96 -3.63
CA PHE A 563 -14.85 -1.05 -3.21
C PHE A 563 -14.96 -0.66 -1.73
N ASN A 564 -13.84 -0.27 -1.11
CA ASN A 564 -13.85 0.25 0.25
C ASN A 564 -14.42 1.69 0.24
N ARG A 565 -15.62 1.88 0.78
CA ARG A 565 -16.30 3.19 0.78
C ARG A 565 -15.52 4.23 1.56
N SER A 566 -14.95 3.85 2.70
CA SER A 566 -14.15 4.77 3.54
C SER A 566 -12.98 5.38 2.75
N HIS A 567 -12.30 4.55 1.94
CA HIS A 567 -11.23 5.01 1.05
C HIS A 567 -11.76 5.84 -0.13
N ALA A 568 -12.89 5.46 -0.74
CA ALA A 568 -13.49 6.24 -1.82
C ALA A 568 -13.92 7.64 -1.36
N VAL A 569 -14.55 7.75 -0.19
CA VAL A 569 -14.98 9.03 0.39
C VAL A 569 -13.78 9.94 0.66
N ALA A 570 -12.69 9.39 1.20
CA ALA A 570 -11.42 10.11 1.40
C ALA A 570 -10.88 10.74 0.12
N TYR A 571 -10.72 9.94 -0.92
CA TYR A 571 -10.14 10.44 -2.17
C TYR A 571 -11.09 11.32 -2.96
N ALA A 572 -12.39 11.04 -2.94
CA ALA A 572 -13.40 11.92 -3.52
C ALA A 572 -13.39 13.30 -2.86
N MET A 573 -13.10 13.40 -1.55
CA MET A 573 -12.97 14.68 -0.86
C MET A 573 -11.79 15.51 -1.39
N VAL A 574 -10.65 14.86 -1.67
CA VAL A 574 -9.50 15.54 -2.31
C VAL A 574 -9.87 16.02 -3.72
N SER A 575 -10.55 15.18 -4.52
CA SER A 575 -11.07 15.59 -5.84
C SER A 575 -12.05 16.76 -5.72
N TYR A 576 -12.90 16.75 -4.69
CA TYR A 576 -13.88 17.80 -4.43
C TYR A 576 -13.22 19.14 -4.08
N TRP A 577 -12.15 19.11 -3.27
CA TRP A 577 -11.32 20.29 -2.99
C TRP A 577 -10.69 20.87 -4.26
N CYS A 578 -10.14 20.03 -5.14
CA CYS A 578 -9.66 20.47 -6.46
C CYS A 578 -10.77 21.16 -7.26
N CYS A 579 -11.98 20.58 -7.30
CA CYS A 579 -13.12 21.18 -7.99
C CYS A 579 -13.55 22.53 -7.38
N ILE A 580 -13.52 22.67 -6.05
CA ILE A 580 -13.81 23.96 -5.39
C ILE A 580 -12.79 25.00 -5.83
N LEU A 581 -11.50 24.69 -5.72
CA LEU A 581 -10.42 25.61 -6.09
C LEU A 581 -10.50 25.99 -7.57
N LYS A 582 -10.64 25.01 -8.47
CA LYS A 582 -10.77 25.26 -9.90
C LYS A 582 -12.00 26.08 -10.27
N SER A 583 -13.12 25.88 -9.58
CA SER A 583 -14.36 26.62 -9.85
C SER A 583 -14.31 28.08 -9.38
N ARG A 584 -13.55 28.39 -8.32
CA ARG A 584 -13.50 29.72 -7.69
C ARG A 584 -12.24 30.52 -8.02
N PHE A 585 -11.12 29.83 -8.20
CA PHE A 585 -9.77 30.37 -8.41
C PHE A 585 -9.08 29.62 -9.56
N PRO A 586 -9.65 29.66 -10.78
CA PRO A 586 -9.18 28.85 -11.91
C PRO A 586 -7.74 29.19 -12.31
N LEU A 587 -7.33 30.45 -12.20
CA LEU A 587 -5.98 30.90 -12.60
C LEU A 587 -4.92 30.39 -11.63
N GLU A 588 -5.14 30.58 -10.34
CA GLU A 588 -4.24 30.17 -9.27
C GLU A 588 -4.10 28.65 -9.23
N PHE A 589 -5.24 27.94 -9.33
CA PHE A 589 -5.26 26.49 -9.40
C PHE A 589 -4.50 25.96 -10.62
N ALA A 590 -4.71 26.57 -11.79
CA ALA A 590 -4.00 26.16 -13.00
C ALA A 590 -2.51 26.49 -12.95
N ALA A 591 -2.10 27.62 -12.38
CA ALA A 591 -0.69 27.97 -12.19
C ALA A 591 0.01 26.94 -11.28
N ALA A 592 -0.60 26.57 -10.15
CA ALA A 592 -0.10 25.52 -9.28
C ALA A 592 -0.05 24.15 -9.99
N THR A 593 -1.09 23.81 -10.75
CA THR A 593 -1.12 22.54 -11.51
C THR A 593 -0.05 22.51 -12.62
N LEU A 594 0.22 23.63 -13.30
CA LEU A 594 1.24 23.73 -14.36
C LEU A 594 2.66 23.55 -13.82
N ARG A 595 2.98 24.15 -12.67
CA ARG A 595 4.26 23.88 -11.98
C ARG A 595 4.45 22.40 -11.68
N HIS A 596 3.33 21.71 -11.45
CA HIS A 596 3.28 20.30 -11.09
C HIS A 596 2.80 19.38 -12.22
N ALA A 597 2.94 19.80 -13.48
CA ALA A 597 2.57 18.97 -14.61
C ALA A 597 3.49 17.73 -14.69
N LYS A 598 2.93 16.60 -15.13
CA LYS A 598 3.66 15.34 -15.35
C LYS A 598 4.32 15.31 -16.72
N ASP A 599 3.67 15.94 -17.71
CA ASP A 599 4.10 15.97 -19.10
C ASP A 599 3.50 17.19 -19.84
N ASP A 600 3.99 17.40 -21.07
CA ASP A 600 3.52 18.48 -21.95
C ASP A 600 2.04 18.33 -22.31
N ARG A 601 1.52 17.10 -22.37
CA ARG A 601 0.13 16.83 -22.71
C ARG A 601 -0.81 17.35 -21.62
N GLN A 602 -0.48 17.09 -20.36
CA GLN A 602 -1.22 17.61 -19.22
C GLN A 602 -1.18 19.14 -19.21
N SER A 603 0.01 19.72 -19.45
CA SER A 603 0.19 21.17 -19.54
C SER A 603 -0.71 21.80 -20.62
N LEU A 604 -0.71 21.22 -21.82
CA LEU A 604 -1.58 21.67 -22.92
C LEU A 604 -3.07 21.56 -22.58
N ASN A 605 -3.49 20.50 -21.89
CA ASN A 605 -4.88 20.34 -21.49
C ASN A 605 -5.30 21.41 -20.47
N ILE A 606 -4.45 21.71 -19.47
CA ILE A 606 -4.71 22.77 -18.50
C ILE A 606 -4.86 24.13 -19.20
N LEU A 607 -3.94 24.45 -20.12
CA LEU A 607 -3.96 25.71 -20.87
C LEU A 607 -5.20 25.83 -21.77
N ARG A 608 -5.61 24.74 -22.43
CA ARG A 608 -6.84 24.72 -23.25
C ARG A 608 -8.10 24.95 -22.44
N GLU A 609 -8.21 24.29 -21.29
CA GLU A 609 -9.35 24.49 -20.40
C GLU A 609 -9.38 25.91 -19.83
N LEU A 610 -8.21 26.48 -19.51
CA LEU A 610 -8.09 27.87 -19.08
C LEU A 610 -8.54 28.86 -20.15
N ASP A 611 -8.09 28.70 -21.40
CA ASP A 611 -8.47 29.58 -22.52
C ASP A 611 -9.99 29.61 -22.72
N GLN A 612 -10.63 28.42 -22.70
CA GLN A 612 -12.08 28.28 -22.77
C GLN A 612 -12.81 28.99 -21.63
N SER A 613 -12.23 29.00 -20.42
CA SER A 613 -12.84 29.61 -19.23
C SER A 613 -12.61 31.11 -19.09
N THR A 614 -11.49 31.64 -19.60
CA THR A 614 -11.05 33.02 -19.34
C THR A 614 -11.32 34.00 -20.48
N ARG A 615 -11.51 33.53 -21.72
CA ARG A 615 -11.72 34.37 -22.93
C ARG A 615 -10.75 35.59 -23.02
N ASN A 616 -9.55 35.50 -22.45
CA ASN A 616 -8.64 36.65 -22.39
C ASN A 616 -7.16 36.19 -22.41
N MET A 617 -6.67 35.91 -23.62
CA MET A 617 -5.31 35.45 -23.91
C MET A 617 -4.20 36.33 -23.32
N ASN A 618 -4.43 37.63 -23.17
CA ASN A 618 -3.44 38.59 -22.67
C ASN A 618 -3.02 38.34 -21.20
N LEU A 619 -3.91 37.74 -20.39
CA LEU A 619 -3.58 37.41 -19.00
C LEU A 619 -2.64 36.19 -18.92
N LEU A 620 -2.84 35.22 -19.81
CA LEU A 620 -2.04 34.00 -19.92
C LEU A 620 -0.59 34.31 -20.33
N ILE A 621 -0.40 35.26 -21.25
CA ILE A 621 0.93 35.71 -21.68
C ILE A 621 1.65 36.40 -20.53
N ASN A 622 0.98 37.26 -19.75
CA ASN A 622 1.58 37.96 -18.61
C ASN A 622 1.97 37.00 -17.47
N ILE A 623 1.15 35.99 -17.18
CA ILE A 623 1.45 34.98 -16.14
C ILE A 623 2.65 34.10 -16.52
N LEU A 624 2.81 33.78 -17.81
CA LEU A 624 3.94 32.98 -18.30
C LEU A 624 5.24 33.78 -18.50
N SER A 625 5.18 35.11 -18.47
CA SER A 625 6.33 36.00 -18.74
C SER A 625 6.88 36.71 -17.50
N GLU A 626 6.27 36.55 -16.32
CA GLU A 626 6.87 36.99 -15.06
C GLU A 626 7.75 35.88 -14.44
N PRO A 627 9.09 36.03 -14.40
CA PRO A 627 9.94 35.09 -13.71
C PRO A 627 9.77 35.24 -12.19
N SER A 628 9.30 34.18 -11.53
CA SER A 628 9.29 34.08 -10.08
C SER A 628 10.73 34.06 -9.51
N HIS A 629 11.08 35.16 -8.85
CA HIS A 629 12.16 35.36 -7.88
C HIS A 629 13.61 34.95 -8.17
N GLN A 630 14.47 35.94 -7.94
CA GLN A 630 15.94 35.97 -7.95
C GLN A 630 16.62 34.74 -7.31
N PRO A 631 17.79 34.32 -7.83
CA PRO A 631 18.65 33.37 -7.13
C PRO A 631 19.12 34.00 -5.81
N MET A 632 19.00 33.26 -4.71
CA MET A 632 19.71 33.56 -3.47
C MET A 632 21.19 33.79 -3.80
N SER A 633 21.64 35.03 -3.63
CA SER A 633 23.06 35.35 -3.65
C SER A 633 23.73 34.61 -2.51
N LEU A 634 24.59 33.66 -2.84
CA LEU A 634 25.63 33.16 -1.94
C LEU A 634 26.46 34.37 -1.47
N GLY A 635 26.35 34.67 -0.17
CA GLY A 635 27.18 35.60 0.58
C GLY A 635 27.62 34.94 1.87
#